data_AF-A0AA88VVM4-F1
#
_entry.id   AF-A0AA88VVM4-F1
#
_cell.length_a   1.000
_cell.length_b   1.000
_cell.length_c   1.000
_cell.angle_alpha   90.00
_cell.angle_beta   90.00
_cell.angle_gamma   90.00
#
_symmetry.space_group_name_H-M   'P 1'
#
loop_
_entity.id
_entity.type
_entity.pdbx_description
1 polymer ?
#
loop_
_entity_poly.entity_id
_entity_poly.type
_entity_poly.pdbx_seq_one_letter_code
_entity_poly.pdbx_strand_id
1 'polypeptide(L)'
;MRQSLFHSKAVFSLRGRRNLTLYLQSPCSLLQTDHYYTQQVVATIHRKTLAASPAPKGSTELSTTVKAVKAICQPTEYKETCERSLTVAAGNTTDLKELIKVGFKVTVKEIGDVLNKSTALQKAAKDPSTKGAYEVCIEVLDSAIDNIQHSINNFDLSGFSRRLLSNGASPSWVKGGKRHLQRHLLQANSGTIKPDVVVAQDGTGKYKTINEALKEAPVKGTKPFVIHIKAGVYAEYVHIPKKMNYIVFIGDGPTKTKITGNKSYAQGVKTFKTATVAVDGWYFVAKDIGFENTAGFVGHQAVALRVSSDEALIYNCQIDGYQDTLYAHNGRQFYRDCTISGTIDFIFGDAEAVFQNCKMVIRRPGENQACMVTAKGRTQAVMHTGTVLQNFVVTTEPAFSDPTKPKLKAYPGRPWKAFLRTVVLNSEIDCVIEPEGWAPWSGNMYLDTCWYAEYGNKGPGANMSKRVPWLKKTNGPEQLGDFVPEKFLRGGWHGLLKKMGYGNDGGRKKKAAIIGLSSILLVAMVVAVAVGVTRNKSQSSGNNAPAGNGQVSTSNKAITAICQPTDYKDACVSSLSAAKNTTDPKELIKVAFQAAVKNITEAAKNSSVLQEDAKDPRTSHAFENCKELLDIAVDDLKRSFDKVGSFDVSKLDDYVDDLKTWLSGVITYQETCLDGFQNTTGDSGEKMKKLLKTSGELSSNGLAMVSELSKLLKSFQIPGLSRRLLQETSDDEVPSWADAGRRRLLQANLNSLKPNAVVAQDGSGKFRTINDALKAAPPPKSNQTYVILIKAGVYKEYIEIPRHQNDIVFIGEGADKTRITGNKNFVDGIGTYKTATVAVMGDRFFARDIGFENSAGPTKHQAVALRVSADKSIFYRCNMDGYQDTLYTHTYRQFYRDCKITGTIDFIFGDAAAIFQNCKMVVRKPLENQACMVTAQGRKDQRSTGIIVLQNCYITAEPAFLAVKPAIASYLGRPWKEFSRTIVMQSFIDTNVVPEGWSPWAGTYALDTCYYAEFSNRGPGANQAKRVTWKGIKKISAQEAEGFTPGKYLEGDVWIKPAGIPYDSGMMKKMSSDKEDPANKFHTLQPLRDLESNWSVDLAKNLEEYLLKICSGEITGEIDDGGRLSVNFAEAALLLQGSIQVYSRKVEYLYSLVLHALEFISQKK
;
A
#
# COMPACT_ATOMS: atom_id res chain seq x y z
N MET A 1 7.83 -48.73 -25.11
CA MET A 1 8.74 -47.58 -25.28
C MET A 1 8.23 -46.45 -24.40
N ARG A 2 8.75 -46.36 -23.17
CA ARG A 2 9.74 -45.35 -22.69
C ARG A 2 9.12 -43.95 -22.58
N GLN A 3 8.72 -43.43 -21.42
CA GLN A 3 9.48 -43.17 -20.17
C GLN A 3 10.50 -42.03 -20.32
N SER A 4 10.33 -41.01 -19.48
CA SER A 4 11.32 -40.04 -18.97
C SER A 4 12.09 -39.16 -19.97
N LEU A 5 12.12 -37.84 -19.70
CA LEU A 5 13.35 -37.10 -19.38
C LEU A 5 13.04 -35.60 -19.16
N PHE A 6 12.88 -35.24 -17.88
CA PHE A 6 13.46 -34.00 -17.33
C PHE A 6 14.97 -34.09 -17.54
N HIS A 7 15.61 -33.18 -18.27
CA HIS A 7 17.05 -32.89 -18.21
C HIS A 7 17.25 -31.43 -18.70
N SER A 8 17.57 -30.51 -17.79
CA SER A 8 18.92 -29.96 -17.57
C SER A 8 19.54 -29.29 -18.80
N LYS A 9 19.66 -27.96 -18.77
CA LYS A 9 20.67 -27.24 -19.55
C LYS A 9 21.88 -26.99 -18.67
N ALA A 10 22.77 -27.98 -18.66
CA ALA A 10 24.20 -27.72 -18.57
C ALA A 10 24.65 -27.07 -19.90
N VAL A 11 25.48 -26.04 -19.81
CA VAL A 11 26.17 -25.42 -20.93
C VAL A 11 27.15 -26.44 -21.52
N PHE A 12 27.05 -26.71 -22.82
CA PHE A 12 28.14 -27.33 -23.58
C PHE A 12 28.42 -26.52 -24.85
N SER A 13 29.59 -25.91 -24.88
CA SER A 13 30.35 -25.65 -26.10
C SER A 13 31.33 -26.84 -26.26
N LEU A 14 31.34 -27.47 -27.43
CA LEU A 14 32.25 -28.57 -27.75
C LEU A 14 33.34 -28.09 -28.70
N ARG A 15 34.60 -28.27 -28.29
CA ARG A 15 35.64 -28.97 -29.06
C ARG A 15 36.90 -29.16 -28.21
N GLY A 16 37.29 -30.43 -27.97
CA GLY A 16 38.65 -30.78 -27.54
C GLY A 16 38.74 -31.75 -26.35
N ARG A 17 38.89 -33.04 -26.67
CA ARG A 17 39.20 -34.23 -25.83
C ARG A 17 39.93 -34.00 -24.48
N ARG A 18 39.35 -34.53 -23.39
CA ARG A 18 39.90 -35.50 -22.39
C ARG A 18 39.36 -35.24 -20.97
N ASN A 19 38.85 -36.32 -20.35
CA ASN A 19 38.52 -36.55 -18.92
C ASN A 19 37.82 -35.42 -18.15
N LEU A 20 36.49 -35.56 -17.95
CA LEU A 20 35.76 -34.82 -16.92
C LEU A 20 35.21 -35.79 -15.87
N THR A 21 35.80 -35.78 -14.68
CA THR A 21 35.21 -36.35 -13.46
C THR A 21 34.05 -35.44 -13.04
N LEU A 22 32.82 -35.92 -13.21
CA LEU A 22 31.60 -35.22 -12.76
C LEU A 22 31.49 -35.31 -11.22
N TYR A 23 31.64 -34.18 -10.54
CA TYR A 23 31.24 -34.03 -9.13
C TYR A 23 29.71 -34.13 -9.03
N LEU A 24 29.19 -35.31 -8.71
CA LEU A 24 27.80 -35.48 -8.30
C LEU A 24 27.56 -34.72 -6.99
N GLN A 25 26.84 -33.59 -7.06
CA GLN A 25 26.34 -32.88 -5.90
C GLN A 25 25.51 -33.84 -5.03
N SER A 26 25.79 -33.87 -3.73
CA SER A 26 25.11 -34.76 -2.79
C SER A 26 23.58 -34.54 -2.79
N PRO A 27 22.76 -35.54 -2.42
CA PRO A 27 21.30 -35.42 -2.35
C PRO A 27 20.81 -34.24 -1.49
N CYS A 28 21.61 -33.81 -0.51
CA CYS A 28 21.28 -32.68 0.36
C CYS A 28 21.36 -31.33 -0.36
N SER A 29 22.13 -31.20 -1.44
CA SER A 29 22.20 -29.98 -2.26
C SER A 29 20.89 -29.76 -3.00
N LEU A 30 20.31 -30.82 -3.57
CA LEU A 30 18.98 -30.80 -4.19
C LEU A 30 17.89 -30.43 -3.17
N LEU A 31 17.94 -30.99 -1.96
CA LEU A 31 16.98 -30.65 -0.89
C LEU A 31 17.18 -29.24 -0.30
N GLN A 32 18.41 -28.73 -0.23
CA GLN A 32 18.66 -27.31 0.05
C GLN A 32 18.10 -26.41 -1.06
N THR A 33 18.05 -26.89 -2.30
CA THR A 33 17.42 -26.19 -3.42
C THR A 33 15.90 -26.15 -3.24
N ASP A 34 15.28 -27.23 -2.74
CA ASP A 34 13.84 -27.30 -2.38
C ASP A 34 13.47 -26.54 -1.10
N HIS A 35 14.41 -26.40 -0.14
CA HIS A 35 14.30 -25.47 0.98
C HIS A 35 14.40 -24.01 0.51
N TYR A 36 15.23 -23.74 -0.51
CA TYR A 36 15.40 -22.41 -1.13
C TYR A 36 14.21 -21.98 -1.99
N TYR A 37 13.83 -22.72 -3.04
CA TYR A 37 12.59 -23.48 -2.93
C TYR A 37 11.40 -22.81 -2.23
N THR A 38 11.23 -23.34 -1.02
CA THR A 38 10.28 -22.95 -0.01
C THR A 38 10.48 -21.52 0.46
N GLN A 39 11.69 -21.06 0.83
CA GLN A 39 11.89 -19.65 1.26
C GLN A 39 11.61 -18.62 0.17
N GLN A 40 11.81 -18.98 -1.09
CA GLN A 40 11.41 -18.19 -2.25
C GLN A 40 9.89 -18.21 -2.42
N VAL A 41 9.23 -19.35 -2.25
CA VAL A 41 7.77 -19.39 -2.17
C VAL A 41 7.29 -18.56 -0.97
N VAL A 42 7.91 -18.60 0.20
CA VAL A 42 7.54 -17.85 1.41
C VAL A 42 7.85 -16.35 1.31
N ALA A 43 8.99 -15.93 0.77
CA ALA A 43 9.35 -14.52 0.59
C ALA A 43 8.68 -13.90 -0.64
N THR A 44 8.41 -14.71 -1.67
CA THR A 44 7.64 -14.30 -2.83
C THR A 44 6.14 -14.37 -2.59
N ILE A 45 5.67 -15.28 -1.73
CA ILE A 45 4.34 -15.21 -1.13
C ILE A 45 4.31 -14.05 -0.17
N HIS A 46 5.24 -13.78 0.75
CA HIS A 46 5.18 -12.55 1.57
C HIS A 46 5.15 -11.29 0.69
N ARG A 47 5.93 -11.24 -0.41
CA ARG A 47 5.88 -10.20 -1.46
C ARG A 47 4.61 -10.25 -2.33
N LYS A 48 3.89 -11.38 -2.49
CA LYS A 48 2.64 -11.55 -3.27
C LYS A 48 1.36 -11.67 -2.41
N THR A 49 1.47 -11.78 -1.10
CA THR A 49 0.45 -11.46 -0.10
C THR A 49 0.52 -9.96 0.18
N LEU A 50 1.64 -9.32 -0.17
CA LEU A 50 1.83 -7.88 -0.38
C LEU A 50 1.64 -7.42 -1.85
N ALA A 51 1.59 -8.33 -2.86
CA ALA A 51 1.53 -7.97 -4.31
C ALA A 51 0.83 -8.98 -5.28
N ALA A 52 -0.07 -9.85 -4.83
CA ALA A 52 -0.91 -10.71 -5.68
C ALA A 52 -2.36 -10.69 -5.20
N SER A 53 -3.09 -9.77 -5.80
CA SER A 53 -4.34 -10.15 -6.45
C SER A 53 -4.09 -11.36 -7.38
N PRO A 54 -4.87 -12.46 -7.33
CA PRO A 54 -4.84 -13.46 -8.38
C PRO A 54 -5.81 -13.05 -9.49
N ALA A 55 -5.29 -12.85 -10.70
CA ALA A 55 -6.08 -12.62 -11.92
C ALA A 55 -6.05 -13.84 -12.89
N PRO A 56 -7.06 -13.96 -13.78
CA PRO A 56 -7.49 -15.17 -14.51
C PRO A 56 -6.61 -15.50 -15.74
N LYS A 57 -6.46 -16.76 -16.13
CA LYS A 57 -7.24 -17.55 -17.13
C LYS A 57 -7.19 -17.15 -18.63
N GLY A 58 -6.18 -17.69 -19.34
CA GLY A 58 -6.25 -18.24 -20.71
C GLY A 58 -4.85 -18.73 -21.15
N SER A 59 -4.56 -19.94 -21.63
CA SER A 59 -5.25 -20.80 -22.60
C SER A 59 -5.10 -22.29 -22.25
N THR A 60 -5.97 -23.10 -22.87
CA THR A 60 -6.07 -24.57 -22.86
C THR A 60 -5.97 -25.26 -21.49
N GLU A 61 -7.07 -25.89 -21.08
CA GLU A 61 -7.14 -26.81 -19.94
C GLU A 61 -6.90 -26.20 -18.52
N LEU A 62 -7.40 -26.91 -17.49
CA LEU A 62 -7.22 -26.74 -16.03
C LEU A 62 -8.10 -25.73 -15.20
N SER A 63 -8.54 -26.18 -14.00
CA SER A 63 -9.52 -25.58 -13.06
C SER A 63 -9.10 -24.22 -12.46
N THR A 64 -10.00 -23.48 -11.79
CA THR A 64 -9.75 -22.09 -11.34
C THR A 64 -8.75 -21.99 -10.18
N THR A 65 -8.70 -23.02 -9.33
CA THR A 65 -7.57 -23.29 -8.43
C THR A 65 -6.25 -23.29 -9.19
N VAL A 66 -6.16 -23.97 -10.34
CA VAL A 66 -4.91 -24.07 -11.13
C VAL A 66 -4.41 -22.71 -11.60
N LYS A 67 -5.31 -21.73 -11.78
CA LYS A 67 -4.92 -20.40 -12.26
C LYS A 67 -4.53 -19.43 -11.14
N ALA A 68 -5.13 -19.55 -9.95
CA ALA A 68 -4.62 -18.92 -8.73
C ALA A 68 -3.26 -19.51 -8.31
N VAL A 69 -3.11 -20.83 -8.45
CA VAL A 69 -1.86 -21.55 -8.24
C VAL A 69 -0.79 -21.15 -9.27
N LYS A 70 -1.12 -21.06 -10.57
CA LYS A 70 -0.26 -20.46 -11.62
C LYS A 70 0.17 -19.02 -11.29
N ALA A 71 -0.71 -18.21 -10.71
CA ALA A 71 -0.42 -16.82 -10.33
C ALA A 71 0.47 -16.71 -9.07
N ILE A 72 0.31 -17.58 -8.08
CA ILE A 72 1.17 -17.67 -6.89
C ILE A 72 2.58 -18.15 -7.28
N CYS A 73 2.66 -19.19 -8.11
CA CYS A 73 3.90 -19.86 -8.52
C CYS A 73 4.68 -19.12 -9.63
N GLN A 74 4.03 -18.21 -10.35
CA GLN A 74 4.58 -17.42 -11.47
C GLN A 74 5.94 -16.68 -11.27
N PRO A 75 6.28 -16.15 -10.09
CA PRO A 75 7.50 -15.37 -9.85
C PRO A 75 8.66 -16.23 -9.33
N THR A 76 8.42 -17.54 -9.18
CA THR A 76 9.40 -18.51 -8.69
C THR A 76 10.05 -19.20 -9.89
N GLU A 77 11.34 -19.53 -9.80
CA GLU A 77 12.07 -20.19 -10.90
C GLU A 77 11.56 -21.61 -11.26
N TYR A 78 10.76 -22.26 -10.39
CA TYR A 78 10.28 -23.64 -10.59
C TYR A 78 8.74 -23.72 -10.69
N LYS A 79 8.17 -22.72 -11.34
CA LYS A 79 6.74 -22.48 -11.57
C LYS A 79 5.88 -23.75 -11.77
N GLU A 80 6.32 -24.71 -12.59
CA GLU A 80 5.57 -25.97 -12.85
C GLU A 80 5.43 -26.89 -11.62
N THR A 81 6.46 -26.97 -10.77
CA THR A 81 6.46 -27.81 -9.56
C THR A 81 5.51 -27.23 -8.50
N CYS A 82 5.65 -25.93 -8.22
CA CYS A 82 4.74 -25.20 -7.34
C CYS A 82 3.29 -25.30 -7.84
N GLU A 83 3.07 -25.26 -9.16
CA GLU A 83 1.74 -25.39 -9.74
C GLU A 83 1.11 -26.76 -9.49
N ARG A 84 1.90 -27.84 -9.58
CA ARG A 84 1.44 -29.22 -9.39
C ARG A 84 1.09 -29.51 -7.93
N SER A 85 1.96 -29.10 -7.01
CA SER A 85 1.86 -29.29 -5.56
C SER A 85 0.65 -28.58 -4.95
N LEU A 86 0.52 -27.28 -5.23
CA LEU A 86 -0.60 -26.48 -4.75
C LEU A 86 -1.93 -26.88 -5.41
N THR A 87 -1.94 -27.35 -6.66
CA THR A 87 -3.17 -27.82 -7.34
C THR A 87 -3.77 -29.07 -6.67
N VAL A 88 -2.95 -30.00 -6.18
CA VAL A 88 -3.41 -31.24 -5.53
C VAL A 88 -3.92 -30.99 -4.10
N ALA A 89 -3.27 -30.11 -3.33
CA ALA A 89 -3.58 -29.92 -1.92
C ALA A 89 -4.44 -28.68 -1.61
N ALA A 90 -4.60 -27.73 -2.54
CA ALA A 90 -5.58 -26.63 -2.43
C ALA A 90 -7.04 -27.07 -2.55
N GLY A 91 -7.34 -28.27 -3.07
CA GLY A 91 -8.70 -28.61 -3.45
C GLY A 91 -9.31 -27.55 -4.38
N ASN A 92 -10.54 -27.11 -4.13
CA ASN A 92 -11.20 -26.03 -4.89
C ASN A 92 -11.08 -24.63 -4.25
N THR A 93 -10.18 -24.42 -3.27
CA THR A 93 -10.10 -23.14 -2.54
C THR A 93 -9.41 -22.03 -3.34
N THR A 94 -9.95 -20.81 -3.31
CA THR A 94 -9.43 -19.61 -3.99
C THR A 94 -9.12 -18.42 -3.06
N ASP A 95 -9.34 -18.58 -1.75
CA ASP A 95 -8.97 -17.59 -0.71
C ASP A 95 -7.44 -17.49 -0.64
N LEU A 96 -6.85 -16.30 -0.74
CA LEU A 96 -5.39 -16.12 -0.78
C LEU A 96 -4.73 -16.41 0.58
N LYS A 97 -5.30 -16.03 1.73
CA LYS A 97 -4.76 -16.37 3.07
C LYS A 97 -4.85 -17.87 3.33
N GLU A 98 -5.92 -18.52 2.88
CA GLU A 98 -6.03 -19.98 2.93
C GLU A 98 -5.22 -20.68 1.82
N LEU A 99 -5.02 -20.14 0.62
CA LEU A 99 -4.08 -20.66 -0.40
C LEU A 99 -2.63 -20.51 0.03
N ILE A 100 -2.33 -19.49 0.83
CA ILE A 100 -1.02 -19.24 1.43
C ILE A 100 -0.82 -20.18 2.62
N LYS A 101 -1.78 -20.30 3.54
CA LYS A 101 -1.74 -21.30 4.62
C LYS A 101 -1.77 -22.73 4.09
N VAL A 102 -2.55 -23.00 3.04
CA VAL A 102 -2.57 -24.27 2.32
C VAL A 102 -1.24 -24.45 1.62
N GLY A 103 -0.70 -23.49 0.90
CA GLY A 103 0.64 -23.53 0.31
C GLY A 103 1.72 -23.84 1.34
N PHE A 104 1.73 -23.15 2.47
CA PHE A 104 2.60 -23.47 3.61
C PHE A 104 2.33 -24.88 4.16
N LYS A 105 1.08 -25.33 4.31
CA LYS A 105 0.72 -26.70 4.73
C LYS A 105 1.07 -27.76 3.68
N VAL A 106 0.97 -27.47 2.38
CA VAL A 106 1.35 -28.31 1.23
C VAL A 106 2.85 -28.48 1.28
N THR A 107 3.60 -27.40 1.42
CA THR A 107 5.06 -27.46 1.52
C THR A 107 5.50 -28.21 2.77
N VAL A 108 4.86 -27.98 3.93
CA VAL A 108 5.12 -28.76 5.15
C VAL A 108 4.80 -30.24 4.95
N LYS A 109 3.69 -30.55 4.26
CA LYS A 109 3.27 -31.92 3.94
C LYS A 109 4.19 -32.60 2.93
N GLU A 110 4.62 -31.91 1.87
CA GLU A 110 5.51 -32.43 0.83
C GLU A 110 6.92 -32.66 1.35
N ILE A 111 7.45 -31.73 2.16
CA ILE A 111 8.70 -31.93 2.89
C ILE A 111 8.58 -33.18 3.79
N GLY A 112 7.48 -33.31 4.55
CA GLY A 112 7.20 -34.48 5.39
C GLY A 112 7.00 -35.78 4.59
N ASP A 113 6.37 -35.73 3.42
CA ASP A 113 6.15 -36.88 2.52
C ASP A 113 7.47 -37.34 1.88
N VAL A 114 8.35 -36.42 1.47
CA VAL A 114 9.71 -36.74 0.96
C VAL A 114 10.56 -37.39 2.04
N LEU A 115 10.47 -36.90 3.28
CA LEU A 115 11.13 -37.51 4.45
C LEU A 115 10.61 -38.92 4.75
N ASN A 116 9.31 -39.17 4.62
CA ASN A 116 8.68 -40.45 4.97
C ASN A 116 8.71 -41.50 3.84
N LYS A 117 8.68 -41.10 2.56
CA LYS A 117 8.43 -42.02 1.41
C LYS A 117 9.63 -42.28 0.49
N SER A 118 10.70 -41.51 0.58
CA SER A 118 11.80 -41.65 -0.38
C SER A 118 12.59 -42.95 -0.13
N THR A 119 12.43 -43.92 -1.03
CA THR A 119 13.15 -45.20 -1.00
C THR A 119 14.65 -44.99 -1.10
N ALA A 120 15.12 -43.95 -1.82
CA ALA A 120 16.53 -43.58 -1.91
C ALA A 120 17.06 -42.96 -0.62
N LEU A 121 16.26 -42.17 0.09
CA LEU A 121 16.60 -41.65 1.41
C LEU A 121 16.52 -42.74 2.49
N GLN A 122 15.58 -43.69 2.39
CA GLN A 122 15.50 -44.89 3.23
C GLN A 122 16.64 -45.88 2.96
N LYS A 123 17.10 -46.00 1.70
CA LYS A 123 18.30 -46.76 1.32
C LYS A 123 19.56 -46.03 1.81
N ALA A 124 19.61 -44.71 1.69
CA ALA A 124 20.69 -43.88 2.22
C ALA A 124 20.75 -43.87 3.76
N ALA A 125 19.61 -44.03 4.43
CA ALA A 125 19.49 -44.21 5.89
C ALA A 125 20.01 -45.58 6.36
N LYS A 126 19.94 -46.59 5.48
CA LYS A 126 20.45 -47.96 5.69
C LYS A 126 21.91 -48.13 5.26
N ASP A 127 22.37 -47.33 4.29
CA ASP A 127 23.75 -47.30 3.80
C ASP A 127 24.64 -46.45 4.74
N PRO A 128 25.63 -47.06 5.41
CA PRO A 128 26.51 -46.38 6.35
C PRO A 128 27.23 -45.16 5.76
N SER A 129 27.52 -45.16 4.45
CA SER A 129 28.30 -44.11 3.77
C SER A 129 27.48 -42.83 3.49
N THR A 130 26.16 -42.93 3.45
CA THR A 130 25.26 -41.80 3.11
C THR A 130 24.32 -41.40 4.24
N LYS A 131 24.21 -42.21 5.29
CA LYS A 131 23.31 -42.00 6.44
C LYS A 131 23.49 -40.63 7.11
N GLY A 132 24.74 -40.20 7.29
CA GLY A 132 25.02 -38.89 7.90
C GLY A 132 24.52 -37.70 7.06
N ALA A 133 24.59 -37.80 5.72
CA ALA A 133 24.05 -36.77 4.84
C ALA A 133 22.51 -36.74 4.90
N TYR A 134 21.88 -37.92 4.97
CA TYR A 134 20.43 -38.05 5.09
C TYR A 134 19.89 -37.35 6.35
N GLU A 135 20.47 -37.63 7.52
CA GLU A 135 20.02 -37.04 8.79
C GLU A 135 20.15 -35.51 8.81
N VAL A 136 21.21 -34.96 8.20
CA VAL A 136 21.38 -33.50 8.05
C VAL A 136 20.24 -32.90 7.23
N CYS A 137 19.84 -33.57 6.15
CA CYS A 137 18.75 -33.09 5.32
C CYS A 137 17.44 -33.07 6.11
N ILE A 138 17.16 -34.08 6.93
CA ILE A 138 15.97 -34.09 7.80
C ILE A 138 15.96 -32.88 8.72
N GLU A 139 17.06 -32.63 9.43
CA GLU A 139 17.11 -31.55 10.42
C GLU A 139 16.91 -30.16 9.78
N VAL A 140 17.48 -29.92 8.59
CA VAL A 140 17.28 -28.68 7.84
C VAL A 140 15.82 -28.52 7.39
N LEU A 141 15.20 -29.62 6.96
CA LEU A 141 13.83 -29.64 6.48
C LEU A 141 12.81 -29.47 7.61
N ASP A 142 13.03 -30.13 8.74
CA ASP A 142 12.30 -29.88 9.98
C ASP A 142 12.48 -28.40 10.34
N SER A 143 13.70 -27.84 10.30
CA SER A 143 14.04 -26.40 10.44
C SER A 143 13.12 -25.46 9.64
N ALA A 144 12.86 -25.79 8.38
CA ALA A 144 11.92 -25.07 7.53
C ALA A 144 10.48 -25.08 8.06
N ILE A 145 10.00 -26.28 8.41
CA ILE A 145 8.59 -26.56 8.69
C ILE A 145 8.09 -25.72 9.86
N ASP A 146 8.78 -25.69 11.00
CA ASP A 146 8.26 -24.94 12.14
C ASP A 146 8.41 -23.42 12.01
N ASN A 147 9.41 -22.91 11.27
CA ASN A 147 9.50 -21.47 10.99
C ASN A 147 8.29 -21.01 10.17
N ILE A 148 7.93 -21.80 9.17
CA ILE A 148 6.70 -21.66 8.39
C ILE A 148 5.46 -21.73 9.29
N GLN A 149 5.37 -22.76 10.14
CA GLN A 149 4.23 -22.98 11.05
C GLN A 149 4.09 -21.85 12.08
N HIS A 150 5.19 -21.27 12.52
CA HIS A 150 5.21 -20.16 13.46
C HIS A 150 4.79 -18.83 12.79
N SER A 151 5.26 -18.55 11.57
CA SER A 151 4.78 -17.42 10.76
C SER A 151 3.28 -17.51 10.44
N ILE A 152 2.75 -18.74 10.29
CA ILE A 152 1.30 -18.98 10.16
C ILE A 152 0.54 -18.55 11.43
N ASN A 153 1.14 -18.74 12.62
CA ASN A 153 0.48 -18.54 13.91
C ASN A 153 0.56 -17.09 14.45
N ASN A 154 1.56 -16.31 14.05
CA ASN A 154 1.87 -14.97 14.60
C ASN A 154 1.73 -13.81 13.58
N PHE A 155 0.91 -13.98 12.54
CA PHE A 155 0.74 -13.02 11.44
C PHE A 155 -0.03 -11.75 11.88
N ASP A 156 0.67 -10.65 12.19
CA ASP A 156 0.13 -9.34 12.62
C ASP A 156 0.74 -8.17 11.81
N LEU A 157 -0.04 -7.09 11.55
CA LEU A 157 0.25 -5.99 10.62
C LEU A 157 0.17 -4.58 11.28
N SER A 158 0.78 -4.40 12.45
CA SER A 158 0.83 -3.08 13.12
C SER A 158 2.24 -2.59 13.48
N GLY A 159 2.62 -1.44 12.90
CA GLY A 159 3.58 -0.48 13.44
C GLY A 159 4.87 -0.28 12.65
N PHE A 160 5.11 0.94 12.14
CA PHE A 160 6.22 1.79 12.66
C PHE A 160 6.23 3.20 12.03
N SER A 161 6.65 4.19 12.83
CA SER A 161 6.96 5.58 12.48
C SER A 161 8.41 5.93 12.87
N ARG A 162 8.98 6.98 12.26
CA ARG A 162 10.42 7.35 12.19
C ARG A 162 11.04 7.95 13.48
N ARG A 163 12.36 7.73 13.74
CA ARG A 163 13.42 8.79 13.87
C ARG A 163 14.86 8.30 14.16
N LEU A 164 15.81 9.12 13.71
CA LEU A 164 17.26 8.92 13.52
C LEU A 164 18.18 8.92 14.78
N LEU A 165 19.33 8.25 14.59
CA LEU A 165 20.73 8.46 15.04
C LEU A 165 21.02 9.06 16.43
N SER A 166 21.71 8.27 17.27
CA SER A 166 22.58 8.77 18.34
C SER A 166 23.73 7.79 18.60
N ASN A 167 24.97 8.26 18.52
CA ASN A 167 26.16 7.54 18.96
C ASN A 167 26.21 7.55 20.50
N GLY A 168 26.29 6.38 21.13
CA GLY A 168 26.67 6.25 22.55
C GLY A 168 25.71 5.54 23.51
N ALA A 169 24.48 5.16 23.11
CA ALA A 169 23.54 4.44 23.98
C ALA A 169 22.68 3.44 23.19
N SER A 170 22.12 2.40 23.85
CA SER A 170 21.29 1.36 23.21
C SER A 170 20.28 1.93 22.19
N PRO A 171 20.11 1.31 21.00
CA PRO A 171 19.37 1.90 19.90
C PRO A 171 17.96 2.38 20.29
N SER A 172 17.59 3.56 19.80
CA SER A 172 16.31 4.22 20.08
C SER A 172 15.09 3.41 19.62
N TRP A 173 15.20 2.57 18.59
CA TRP A 173 14.16 1.63 18.15
C TRP A 173 13.94 0.44 19.12
N VAL A 174 14.79 0.32 20.15
CA VAL A 174 14.56 -0.53 21.33
C VAL A 174 13.79 0.26 22.43
N LYS A 175 13.33 1.50 22.19
CA LYS A 175 12.38 2.26 23.06
C LYS A 175 10.94 1.85 22.73
N GLY A 176 10.02 1.62 23.67
CA GLY A 176 10.01 1.92 25.09
C GLY A 176 8.64 2.48 25.52
N GLY A 177 7.59 1.66 25.41
CA GLY A 177 6.25 1.94 25.92
C GLY A 177 5.76 0.82 26.83
N LYS A 178 6.28 0.77 28.08
CA LYS A 178 5.97 -0.23 29.13
C LYS A 178 5.95 -1.71 28.63
N ARG A 179 7.14 -2.34 28.53
CA ARG A 179 7.49 -3.80 28.50
C ARG A 179 9.01 -3.98 28.19
N HIS A 180 9.94 -3.42 28.94
CA HIS A 180 10.75 -3.98 30.05
C HIS A 180 11.77 -5.13 29.84
N LEU A 181 11.85 -5.91 28.73
CA LEU A 181 12.78 -7.07 28.74
C LEU A 181 14.05 -6.95 27.86
N GLN A 182 13.97 -6.70 26.55
CA GLN A 182 15.18 -6.60 25.70
C GLN A 182 16.10 -5.45 26.08
N ARG A 183 15.52 -4.28 26.40
CA ARG A 183 16.29 -3.14 26.95
C ARG A 183 16.95 -3.51 28.28
N HIS A 184 16.26 -4.23 29.16
CA HIS A 184 16.81 -4.65 30.44
C HIS A 184 17.94 -5.65 30.24
N LEU A 185 17.78 -6.67 29.40
CA LEU A 185 18.83 -7.65 29.07
C LEU A 185 20.07 -7.00 28.41
N LEU A 186 19.89 -5.96 27.59
CA LEU A 186 20.97 -5.23 26.91
C LEU A 186 21.65 -4.15 27.78
N GLN A 187 21.01 -3.69 28.86
CA GLN A 187 21.53 -2.65 29.76
C GLN A 187 21.94 -3.19 31.15
N ALA A 188 21.46 -4.38 31.51
CA ALA A 188 21.80 -5.05 32.75
C ALA A 188 23.20 -5.65 32.70
N ASN A 189 23.99 -5.41 33.74
CA ASN A 189 25.18 -6.20 34.03
C ASN A 189 24.77 -7.67 34.17
N SER A 190 25.59 -8.61 33.70
CA SER A 190 25.26 -10.04 33.65
C SER A 190 24.80 -10.58 35.02
N GLY A 191 25.32 -10.02 36.12
CA GLY A 191 24.94 -10.35 37.49
C GLY A 191 23.59 -9.79 38.00
N THR A 192 22.88 -8.93 37.26
CA THR A 192 21.57 -8.38 37.70
C THR A 192 20.36 -9.06 37.06
N ILE A 193 20.56 -9.97 36.11
CA ILE A 193 19.50 -10.77 35.50
C ILE A 193 19.31 -12.04 36.33
N LYS A 194 18.12 -12.22 36.92
CA LYS A 194 17.82 -13.42 37.72
C LYS A 194 17.75 -14.66 36.82
N PRO A 195 18.63 -15.67 37.00
CA PRO A 195 18.57 -16.89 36.21
C PRO A 195 17.45 -17.82 36.69
N ASP A 196 16.86 -18.57 35.76
CA ASP A 196 15.98 -19.70 36.09
C ASP A 196 16.81 -20.93 36.48
N VAL A 197 18.00 -21.08 35.87
CA VAL A 197 18.95 -22.15 36.15
C VAL A 197 20.39 -21.65 36.00
N VAL A 198 21.28 -22.16 36.86
CA VAL A 198 22.72 -21.88 36.83
C VAL A 198 23.48 -23.15 36.47
N VAL A 199 24.41 -23.04 35.52
CA VAL A 199 25.32 -24.09 35.08
C VAL A 199 26.74 -23.73 35.52
N ALA A 200 27.42 -24.63 36.23
CA ALA A 200 28.80 -24.42 36.65
C ALA A 200 29.56 -25.76 36.77
N GLN A 201 30.71 -25.88 36.10
CA GLN A 201 31.53 -27.11 36.12
C GLN A 201 32.10 -27.40 37.52
N ASP A 202 32.31 -26.36 38.33
CA ASP A 202 32.79 -26.43 39.72
C ASP A 202 31.75 -26.99 40.72
N GLY A 203 30.51 -27.25 40.27
CA GLY A 203 29.42 -27.77 41.10
C GLY A 203 28.66 -26.71 41.90
N THR A 204 28.96 -25.41 41.73
CA THR A 204 28.23 -24.31 42.39
C THR A 204 26.92 -23.94 41.69
N GLY A 205 26.67 -24.53 40.52
CA GLY A 205 25.41 -24.42 39.77
C GLY A 205 24.53 -25.65 40.00
N LYS A 206 23.27 -25.58 39.56
CA LYS A 206 22.33 -26.71 39.64
C LYS A 206 22.77 -27.87 38.75
N TYR A 207 23.40 -27.56 37.61
CA TYR A 207 23.92 -28.55 36.67
C TYR A 207 25.38 -28.24 36.32
N LYS A 208 26.12 -29.27 35.90
CA LYS A 208 27.53 -29.10 35.48
C LYS A 208 27.67 -28.86 33.98
N THR A 209 26.64 -29.22 33.21
CA THR A 209 26.62 -29.07 31.75
C THR A 209 25.41 -28.25 31.30
N ILE A 210 25.55 -27.64 30.11
CA ILE A 210 24.51 -26.81 29.51
C ILE A 210 23.36 -27.70 29.01
N ASN A 211 23.69 -28.87 28.47
CA ASN A 211 22.69 -29.85 28.02
C ASN A 211 21.79 -30.36 29.16
N GLU A 212 22.31 -30.48 30.39
CA GLU A 212 21.48 -30.80 31.56
C GLU A 212 20.50 -29.67 31.91
N ALA A 213 20.96 -28.41 31.92
CA ALA A 213 20.10 -27.27 32.18
C ALA A 213 18.99 -27.08 31.14
N LEU A 214 19.29 -27.37 29.87
CA LEU A 214 18.31 -27.33 28.79
C LEU A 214 17.17 -28.35 28.96
N LYS A 215 17.38 -29.46 29.69
CA LYS A 215 16.31 -30.43 29.97
C LYS A 215 15.22 -29.85 30.87
N GLU A 216 15.54 -28.84 31.66
CA GLU A 216 14.58 -28.15 32.53
C GLU A 216 13.82 -27.02 31.81
N ALA A 217 14.30 -26.60 30.64
CA ALA A 217 13.65 -25.54 29.87
C ALA A 217 12.24 -25.98 29.42
N PRO A 218 11.23 -25.10 29.57
CA PRO A 218 9.85 -25.45 29.21
C PRO A 218 9.72 -25.68 27.70
N VAL A 219 9.13 -26.83 27.34
CA VAL A 219 8.75 -27.12 25.96
C VAL A 219 7.64 -26.14 25.54
N LYS A 220 7.86 -25.48 24.40
CA LYS A 220 7.05 -24.39 23.84
C LYS A 220 6.85 -23.25 24.85
N GLY A 221 7.94 -22.89 25.55
CA GLY A 221 7.98 -21.72 26.41
C GLY A 221 7.37 -20.50 25.73
N THR A 222 6.61 -19.71 26.49
CA THR A 222 6.03 -18.43 26.07
C THR A 222 6.67 -17.25 26.80
N LYS A 223 7.70 -17.53 27.59
CA LYS A 223 8.47 -16.58 28.39
C LYS A 223 9.94 -16.97 28.34
N PRO A 224 10.84 -16.00 28.53
CA PRO A 224 12.27 -16.25 28.62
C PRO A 224 12.63 -17.23 29.74
N PHE A 225 13.43 -18.23 29.37
CA PHE A 225 14.06 -19.16 30.29
C PHE A 225 15.56 -18.89 30.29
N VAL A 226 16.05 -18.31 31.39
CA VAL A 226 17.39 -17.77 31.53
C VAL A 226 18.33 -18.80 32.12
N ILE A 227 19.32 -19.21 31.33
CA ILE A 227 20.42 -20.09 31.73
C ILE A 227 21.67 -19.24 31.93
N HIS A 228 22.09 -19.11 33.18
CA HIS A 228 23.39 -18.50 33.50
C HIS A 228 24.47 -19.57 33.50
N ILE A 229 25.48 -19.39 32.64
CA ILE A 229 26.58 -20.32 32.43
C ILE A 229 27.83 -19.66 32.99
N LYS A 230 28.33 -20.17 34.11
CA LYS A 230 29.49 -19.59 34.78
C LYS A 230 30.76 -19.68 33.92
N ALA A 231 31.81 -18.95 34.31
CA ALA A 231 33.11 -19.04 33.67
C ALA A 231 33.61 -20.50 33.61
N GLY A 232 34.16 -20.90 32.46
CA GLY A 232 34.55 -22.27 32.20
C GLY A 232 34.60 -22.58 30.70
N VAL A 233 35.25 -23.70 30.36
CA VAL A 233 35.31 -24.23 28.99
C VAL A 233 34.43 -25.48 28.93
N TYR A 234 33.28 -25.32 28.30
CA TYR A 234 32.25 -26.32 28.14
C TYR A 234 32.48 -27.06 26.83
N ALA A 235 33.23 -28.16 26.90
CA ALA A 235 33.48 -29.05 25.78
C ALA A 235 32.26 -29.95 25.52
N GLU A 236 31.19 -29.34 25.01
CA GLU A 236 29.94 -30.02 24.70
C GLU A 236 29.30 -29.45 23.42
N TYR A 237 28.60 -30.31 22.71
CA TYR A 237 27.79 -29.90 21.57
C TYR A 237 26.40 -29.54 22.08
N VAL A 238 25.97 -28.29 21.89
CA VAL A 238 24.69 -27.79 22.39
C VAL A 238 23.72 -27.63 21.24
N HIS A 239 22.54 -28.25 21.36
CA HIS A 239 21.45 -28.08 20.41
C HIS A 239 20.22 -27.53 21.15
N ILE A 240 19.77 -26.34 20.74
CA ILE A 240 18.50 -25.76 21.18
C ILE A 240 17.47 -26.09 20.10
N PRO A 241 16.71 -27.18 20.26
CA PRO A 241 15.70 -27.56 19.29
C PRO A 241 14.57 -26.54 19.28
N LYS A 242 13.84 -26.51 18.18
CA LYS A 242 12.72 -25.58 17.94
C LYS A 242 11.63 -25.53 18.98
N LYS A 243 11.38 -26.66 19.63
CA LYS A 243 10.39 -26.76 20.68
C LYS A 243 10.81 -25.96 21.93
N MET A 244 12.05 -25.48 22.02
CA MET A 244 12.56 -24.66 23.10
C MET A 244 12.64 -23.21 22.63
N ASN A 245 11.52 -22.47 22.77
CA ASN A 245 11.45 -21.04 22.45
C ASN A 245 11.86 -20.18 23.64
N TYR A 246 12.30 -18.96 23.37
CA TYR A 246 12.67 -17.96 24.38
C TYR A 246 13.83 -18.39 25.30
N ILE A 247 14.80 -19.17 24.79
CA ILE A 247 15.99 -19.52 25.57
C ILE A 247 16.96 -18.34 25.61
N VAL A 248 17.47 -18.04 26.80
CA VAL A 248 18.44 -16.96 27.02
C VAL A 248 19.69 -17.53 27.67
N PHE A 249 20.83 -17.44 26.99
CA PHE A 249 22.14 -17.76 27.52
C PHE A 249 22.84 -16.50 28.00
N ILE A 250 23.33 -16.53 29.24
CA ILE A 250 24.13 -15.47 29.82
C ILE A 250 25.42 -16.10 30.34
N GLY A 251 26.56 -15.68 29.83
CA GLY A 251 27.87 -16.07 30.34
C GLY A 251 28.46 -15.05 31.32
N ASP A 252 29.60 -15.39 31.92
CA ASP A 252 30.38 -14.47 32.78
C ASP A 252 31.34 -13.57 31.99
N GLY A 253 31.34 -13.69 30.66
CA GLY A 253 32.17 -12.91 29.75
C GLY A 253 32.52 -13.70 28.49
N PRO A 254 32.61 -13.04 27.31
CA PRO A 254 32.80 -13.71 26.03
C PRO A 254 34.08 -14.53 25.91
N THR A 255 35.11 -14.19 26.68
CA THR A 255 36.38 -14.92 26.76
C THR A 255 36.46 -15.89 27.94
N LYS A 256 35.59 -15.73 28.95
CA LYS A 256 35.62 -16.47 30.23
C LYS A 256 34.71 -17.70 30.22
N THR A 257 33.55 -17.57 29.58
CA THR A 257 32.62 -18.68 29.38
C THR A 257 32.67 -19.06 27.91
N LYS A 258 33.15 -20.27 27.58
CA LYS A 258 33.24 -20.74 26.20
C LYS A 258 32.58 -22.10 26.04
N ILE A 259 31.80 -22.26 24.97
CA ILE A 259 31.30 -23.55 24.51
C ILE A 259 32.15 -23.95 23.31
N THR A 260 32.84 -25.08 23.41
CA THR A 260 33.86 -25.48 22.42
C THR A 260 33.60 -26.88 21.86
N GLY A 261 33.95 -27.04 20.59
CA GLY A 261 33.83 -28.27 19.82
C GLY A 261 34.87 -28.31 18.71
N ASN A 262 34.92 -29.39 17.95
CA ASN A 262 35.92 -29.59 16.90
C ASN A 262 35.42 -30.42 15.71
N LYS A 263 34.10 -30.66 15.60
CA LYS A 263 33.52 -31.36 14.46
C LYS A 263 33.82 -30.60 13.18
N SER A 264 34.18 -31.32 12.13
CA SER A 264 34.58 -30.71 10.86
C SER A 264 34.30 -31.61 9.65
N TYR A 265 34.30 -30.99 8.47
CA TYR A 265 34.12 -31.71 7.21
C TYR A 265 35.25 -32.71 6.92
N ALA A 266 36.49 -32.39 7.29
CA ALA A 266 37.61 -33.31 7.15
C ALA A 266 37.40 -34.62 7.94
N GLN A 267 36.65 -34.57 9.05
CA GLN A 267 36.27 -35.75 9.83
C GLN A 267 35.03 -36.48 9.27
N GLY A 268 34.58 -36.13 8.06
CA GLY A 268 33.38 -36.69 7.44
C GLY A 268 32.06 -36.08 7.94
N VAL A 269 32.10 -35.07 8.82
CA VAL A 269 30.90 -34.42 9.35
C VAL A 269 30.43 -33.32 8.40
N LYS A 270 29.18 -33.38 7.95
CA LYS A 270 28.65 -32.33 7.06
C LYS A 270 28.56 -30.99 7.79
N THR A 271 28.89 -29.89 7.10
CA THR A 271 28.96 -28.52 7.62
C THR A 271 27.84 -28.16 8.61
N PHE A 272 26.58 -28.44 8.27
CA PHE A 272 25.43 -28.13 9.14
C PHE A 272 25.50 -28.78 10.54
N LYS A 273 26.04 -30.01 10.62
CA LYS A 273 26.24 -30.78 11.86
C LYS A 273 27.59 -30.55 12.53
N THR A 274 28.46 -29.73 11.93
CA THR A 274 29.74 -29.35 12.54
C THR A 274 29.58 -28.32 13.67
N ALA A 275 28.42 -27.66 13.75
CA ALA A 275 28.14 -26.63 14.74
C ALA A 275 28.40 -27.10 16.18
N THR A 276 29.28 -26.38 16.88
CA THR A 276 29.45 -26.53 18.34
C THR A 276 28.14 -26.18 19.05
N VAL A 277 27.54 -25.05 18.68
CA VAL A 277 26.21 -24.65 19.15
C VAL A 277 25.25 -24.44 17.98
N ALA A 278 24.13 -25.14 18.04
CA ALA A 278 23.06 -25.08 17.05
C ALA A 278 21.78 -24.56 17.69
N VAL A 279 21.20 -23.50 17.10
CA VAL A 279 20.00 -22.84 17.61
C VAL A 279 18.88 -22.85 16.57
N ASP A 280 17.81 -23.58 16.86
CA ASP A 280 16.62 -23.65 16.01
C ASP A 280 15.35 -23.11 16.71
N GLY A 281 15.36 -22.91 18.03
CA GLY A 281 14.27 -22.33 18.83
C GLY A 281 14.01 -20.84 18.54
N TRP A 282 12.74 -20.41 18.55
CA TRP A 282 12.36 -19.00 18.29
C TRP A 282 12.78 -18.08 19.43
N TYR A 283 13.21 -16.85 19.10
CA TYR A 283 13.57 -15.81 20.06
C TYR A 283 14.74 -16.22 20.98
N PHE A 284 15.87 -16.62 20.40
CA PHE A 284 17.08 -16.93 21.15
C PHE A 284 17.87 -15.67 21.52
N VAL A 285 18.37 -15.61 22.76
CA VAL A 285 19.27 -14.55 23.20
C VAL A 285 20.56 -15.16 23.73
N ALA A 286 21.72 -14.68 23.27
CA ALA A 286 23.02 -14.98 23.86
C ALA A 286 23.71 -13.68 24.27
N LYS A 287 24.25 -13.65 25.49
CA LYS A 287 24.95 -12.51 26.04
C LYS A 287 26.20 -12.94 26.81
N ASP A 288 27.31 -12.25 26.59
CA ASP A 288 28.56 -12.41 27.34
C ASP A 288 29.14 -13.83 27.33
N ILE A 289 29.10 -14.52 26.18
CA ILE A 289 29.55 -15.92 26.05
C ILE A 289 30.31 -16.15 24.73
N GLY A 290 31.25 -17.10 24.75
CA GLY A 290 32.03 -17.55 23.60
C GLY A 290 31.51 -18.85 22.98
N PHE A 291 31.50 -18.93 21.65
CA PHE A 291 31.21 -20.12 20.87
C PHE A 291 32.42 -20.43 19.97
N GLU A 292 32.94 -21.65 20.01
CA GLU A 292 34.20 -21.98 19.36
C GLU A 292 34.15 -23.32 18.62
N ASN A 293 34.78 -23.38 17.45
CA ASN A 293 35.15 -24.63 16.79
C ASN A 293 36.66 -24.65 16.50
N THR A 294 37.34 -25.66 17.07
CA THR A 294 38.80 -25.78 17.12
C THR A 294 39.39 -26.68 16.03
N ALA A 295 38.61 -27.08 15.02
CA ALA A 295 39.07 -27.98 13.96
C ALA A 295 40.24 -27.44 13.11
N GLY A 296 40.49 -26.13 13.13
CA GLY A 296 41.57 -25.50 12.38
C GLY A 296 41.30 -25.39 10.88
N PHE A 297 42.26 -24.84 10.12
CA PHE A 297 42.15 -24.74 8.66
C PHE A 297 42.18 -26.11 7.97
N VAL A 298 42.80 -27.13 8.58
CA VAL A 298 42.82 -28.52 8.09
C VAL A 298 41.46 -29.20 8.19
N GLY A 299 40.58 -28.69 9.06
CA GLY A 299 39.21 -29.21 9.22
C GLY A 299 38.29 -28.92 8.04
N HIS A 300 38.68 -28.04 7.12
CA HIS A 300 37.78 -27.43 6.14
C HIS A 300 36.55 -26.82 6.84
N GLN A 301 35.32 -27.06 6.37
CA GLN A 301 34.12 -26.47 6.96
C GLN A 301 33.91 -26.94 8.42
N ALA A 302 33.89 -26.00 9.37
CA ALA A 302 33.74 -26.28 10.79
C ALA A 302 33.06 -25.11 11.54
N VAL A 303 31.77 -25.27 11.83
CA VAL A 303 30.91 -24.21 12.37
C VAL A 303 31.04 -24.11 13.90
N ALA A 304 31.19 -22.89 14.41
CA ALA A 304 31.17 -22.60 15.86
C ALA A 304 29.74 -22.34 16.34
N LEU A 305 29.03 -21.44 15.67
CA LEU A 305 27.64 -21.10 15.96
C LEU A 305 26.78 -21.19 14.70
N ARG A 306 25.69 -21.93 14.79
CA ARG A 306 24.63 -21.97 13.77
C ARG A 306 23.34 -21.41 14.32
N VAL A 307 22.80 -20.38 13.68
CA VAL A 307 21.54 -19.73 14.09
C VAL A 307 20.50 -19.85 12.97
N SER A 308 19.43 -20.59 13.25
CA SER A 308 18.22 -20.70 12.40
C SER A 308 16.99 -20.00 13.03
N SER A 309 17.21 -19.26 14.12
CA SER A 309 16.19 -18.62 14.95
C SER A 309 15.74 -17.28 14.36
N ASP A 310 14.42 -17.03 14.31
CA ASP A 310 13.85 -15.72 14.02
C ASP A 310 13.80 -14.85 15.29
N GLU A 311 14.05 -13.55 15.13
CA GLU A 311 14.20 -12.58 16.22
C GLU A 311 15.35 -12.92 17.20
N ALA A 312 16.45 -13.47 16.69
CA ALA A 312 17.62 -13.81 17.50
C ALA A 312 18.49 -12.59 17.83
N LEU A 313 18.94 -12.51 19.09
CA LEU A 313 19.79 -11.43 19.60
C LEU A 313 21.09 -11.99 20.18
N ILE A 314 22.22 -11.65 19.58
CA ILE A 314 23.54 -12.06 20.04
C ILE A 314 24.32 -10.81 20.41
N TYR A 315 24.65 -10.66 21.69
CA TYR A 315 25.21 -9.43 22.25
C TYR A 315 26.50 -9.70 23.01
N ASN A 316 27.57 -8.96 22.73
CA ASN A 316 28.85 -9.11 23.41
C ASN A 316 29.35 -10.57 23.48
N CYS A 317 29.25 -11.29 22.37
CA CYS A 317 29.68 -12.69 22.25
C CYS A 317 30.97 -12.80 21.42
N GLN A 318 31.74 -13.86 21.67
CA GLN A 318 32.90 -14.21 20.84
C GLN A 318 32.56 -15.47 20.03
N ILE A 319 32.80 -15.44 18.71
CA ILE A 319 32.49 -16.57 17.81
C ILE A 319 33.75 -16.90 17.03
N ASP A 320 34.43 -17.98 17.41
CA ASP A 320 35.77 -18.30 16.92
C ASP A 320 35.78 -19.60 16.11
N GLY A 321 36.40 -19.56 14.92
CA GLY A 321 36.57 -20.72 14.06
C GLY A 321 37.62 -20.46 12.99
N TYR A 322 37.57 -21.25 11.91
CA TYR A 322 38.41 -21.07 10.72
C TYR A 322 37.53 -20.92 9.47
N GLN A 323 37.29 -22.00 8.73
CA GLN A 323 36.36 -21.97 7.60
C GLN A 323 34.93 -22.22 8.11
N ASP A 324 33.98 -21.43 7.63
CA ASP A 324 32.55 -21.53 7.99
C ASP A 324 32.25 -21.25 9.49
N THR A 325 32.96 -20.32 10.15
CA THR A 325 32.82 -20.03 11.60
C THR A 325 31.39 -19.78 12.07
N LEU A 326 30.70 -18.78 11.48
CA LEU A 326 29.34 -18.38 11.82
C LEU A 326 28.40 -18.71 10.68
N TYR A 327 27.51 -19.67 10.94
CA TYR A 327 26.43 -19.98 10.03
C TYR A 327 25.17 -19.20 10.41
N ALA A 328 25.06 -17.96 9.91
CA ALA A 328 23.86 -17.13 9.97
C ALA A 328 22.81 -17.68 8.99
N HIS A 329 22.28 -18.84 9.37
CA HIS A 329 21.58 -19.76 8.49
C HIS A 329 20.24 -19.19 8.02
N ASN A 330 19.35 -18.79 8.94
CA ASN A 330 17.99 -18.33 8.63
C ASN A 330 17.36 -17.47 9.74
N GLY A 331 16.32 -16.69 9.41
CA GLY A 331 15.57 -15.83 10.34
C GLY A 331 16.13 -14.40 10.41
N ARG A 332 15.44 -13.53 11.15
CA ARG A 332 15.92 -12.18 11.49
C ARG A 332 16.88 -12.24 12.66
N GLN A 333 18.09 -11.74 12.47
CA GLN A 333 19.17 -11.86 13.45
C GLN A 333 19.88 -10.52 13.67
N PHE A 334 20.11 -10.19 14.93
CA PHE A 334 20.86 -9.00 15.32
C PHE A 334 22.08 -9.39 16.14
N TYR A 335 23.27 -9.12 15.59
CA TYR A 335 24.55 -9.30 16.25
C TYR A 335 25.10 -7.93 16.61
N ARG A 336 25.45 -7.74 17.88
CA ARG A 336 25.97 -6.46 18.35
C ARG A 336 27.11 -6.64 19.33
N ASP A 337 28.14 -5.81 19.19
CA ASP A 337 29.32 -5.80 20.07
C ASP A 337 30.04 -7.17 20.10
N CYS A 338 29.91 -7.97 19.04
CA CYS A 338 30.49 -9.32 18.96
C CYS A 338 31.86 -9.31 18.29
N THR A 339 32.72 -10.24 18.70
CA THR A 339 33.97 -10.54 17.98
C THR A 339 33.81 -11.85 17.21
N ILE A 340 34.09 -11.86 15.91
CA ILE A 340 33.95 -13.05 15.06
C ILE A 340 35.27 -13.30 14.32
N SER A 341 35.84 -14.50 14.47
CA SER A 341 37.16 -14.82 13.93
C SER A 341 37.10 -15.98 12.94
N GLY A 342 37.78 -15.85 11.79
CA GLY A 342 37.78 -16.91 10.79
C GLY A 342 38.64 -16.64 9.55
N THR A 343 38.48 -17.49 8.53
CA THR A 343 39.30 -17.51 7.30
C THR A 343 38.43 -17.49 6.04
N ILE A 344 38.01 -18.65 5.54
CA ILE A 344 37.19 -18.81 4.34
C ILE A 344 35.71 -18.79 4.73
N ASP A 345 34.95 -17.93 4.06
CA ASP A 345 33.48 -17.85 4.14
C ASP A 345 32.96 -17.79 5.59
N PHE A 346 33.68 -17.11 6.49
CA PHE A 346 33.47 -17.31 7.93
C PHE A 346 32.19 -16.65 8.48
N ILE A 347 31.54 -15.78 7.73
CA ILE A 347 30.12 -15.43 7.90
C ILE A 347 29.36 -15.84 6.64
N PHE A 348 28.52 -16.86 6.75
CA PHE A 348 27.78 -17.38 5.60
C PHE A 348 26.35 -17.79 5.98
N GLY A 349 25.55 -18.03 4.94
CA GLY A 349 24.16 -18.43 5.07
C GLY A 349 23.17 -17.45 4.45
N ASP A 350 21.90 -17.59 4.81
CA ASP A 350 20.81 -16.81 4.20
C ASP A 350 19.94 -15.99 5.15
N ALA A 351 20.36 -15.76 6.39
CA ALA A 351 19.60 -14.91 7.32
C ALA A 351 19.37 -13.47 6.81
N GLU A 352 18.34 -12.80 7.37
CA GLU A 352 18.23 -11.35 7.43
C GLU A 352 19.05 -10.88 8.64
N ALA A 353 20.35 -10.67 8.42
CA ALA A 353 21.30 -10.46 9.52
C ALA A 353 21.94 -9.08 9.48
N VAL A 354 21.90 -8.39 10.62
CA VAL A 354 22.60 -7.12 10.83
C VAL A 354 23.67 -7.33 11.89
N PHE A 355 24.90 -6.95 11.55
CA PHE A 355 26.06 -6.93 12.44
C PHE A 355 26.40 -5.47 12.71
N GLN A 356 26.19 -5.04 13.96
CA GLN A 356 26.39 -3.65 14.36
C GLN A 356 27.47 -3.56 15.43
N ASN A 357 28.49 -2.72 15.21
CA ASN A 357 29.59 -2.53 16.16
C ASN A 357 30.34 -3.85 16.48
N CYS A 358 30.45 -4.75 15.49
CA CYS A 358 31.16 -6.01 15.64
C CYS A 358 32.61 -5.89 15.11
N LYS A 359 33.51 -6.71 15.66
CA LYS A 359 34.90 -6.83 15.25
C LYS A 359 35.14 -8.16 14.54
N MET A 360 35.65 -8.11 13.31
CA MET A 360 36.12 -9.30 12.60
C MET A 360 37.60 -9.46 12.72
N VAL A 361 38.01 -10.70 12.93
CA VAL A 361 39.40 -11.07 13.04
C VAL A 361 39.73 -12.11 11.98
N ILE A 362 40.47 -11.68 10.95
CA ILE A 362 40.96 -12.56 9.90
C ILE A 362 42.13 -13.37 10.45
N ARG A 363 42.01 -14.70 10.39
CA ARG A 363 43.03 -15.67 10.78
C ARG A 363 43.87 -16.12 9.58
N ARG A 364 44.97 -16.86 9.82
CA ARG A 364 45.76 -17.47 8.73
C ARG A 364 44.93 -18.57 8.09
N PRO A 365 44.66 -18.52 6.78
CA PRO A 365 44.15 -19.68 6.08
C PRO A 365 45.31 -20.65 5.82
N GLY A 366 45.03 -21.81 5.22
CA GLY A 366 46.08 -22.69 4.71
C GLY A 366 46.87 -22.06 3.56
N GLU A 367 47.94 -22.72 3.10
CA GLU A 367 48.74 -22.25 1.97
C GLU A 367 47.88 -22.05 0.71
N ASN A 368 48.14 -20.96 -0.03
CA ASN A 368 47.44 -20.58 -1.27
C ASN A 368 45.92 -20.32 -1.15
N GLN A 369 45.40 -20.17 0.07
CA GLN A 369 44.00 -19.83 0.30
C GLN A 369 43.81 -18.33 0.53
N ALA A 370 42.66 -17.81 0.09
CA ALA A 370 42.25 -16.43 0.34
C ALA A 370 41.09 -16.39 1.35
N CYS A 371 41.11 -15.41 2.24
CA CYS A 371 40.07 -15.22 3.24
C CYS A 371 38.87 -14.47 2.67
N MET A 372 37.67 -14.87 3.09
CA MET A 372 36.40 -14.26 2.68
C MET A 372 35.59 -13.99 3.93
N VAL A 373 35.33 -12.72 4.23
CA VAL A 373 34.52 -12.34 5.39
C VAL A 373 33.08 -12.84 5.23
N THR A 374 32.49 -12.61 4.06
CA THR A 374 31.11 -13.03 3.79
C THR A 374 30.97 -13.94 2.58
N ALA A 375 30.11 -14.94 2.70
CA ALA A 375 29.63 -15.77 1.59
C ALA A 375 28.11 -15.86 1.63
N LYS A 376 27.45 -14.79 1.19
CA LYS A 376 25.99 -14.66 1.29
C LYS A 376 25.29 -15.55 0.27
N GLY A 377 24.38 -16.37 0.76
CA GLY A 377 23.69 -17.38 -0.02
C GLY A 377 22.48 -16.93 -0.82
N ARG A 378 22.04 -15.65 -0.83
CA ARG A 378 20.73 -15.31 -1.41
C ARG A 378 20.60 -15.76 -2.88
N THR A 379 19.66 -16.67 -3.15
CA THR A 379 19.52 -17.32 -4.47
C THR A 379 18.50 -16.67 -5.39
N GLN A 380 17.70 -15.71 -4.90
CA GLN A 380 16.67 -15.04 -5.72
C GLN A 380 16.47 -13.56 -5.38
N ALA A 381 16.19 -12.75 -6.40
CA ALA A 381 15.95 -11.30 -6.27
C ALA A 381 14.74 -10.95 -5.37
N VAL A 382 13.72 -11.83 -5.36
CA VAL A 382 12.48 -11.70 -4.60
C VAL A 382 12.64 -11.93 -3.09
N MET A 383 13.79 -12.45 -2.64
CA MET A 383 14.05 -12.67 -1.22
C MET A 383 14.46 -11.36 -0.52
N HIS A 384 13.91 -11.13 0.67
CA HIS A 384 14.24 -9.99 1.53
C HIS A 384 15.50 -10.19 2.37
N THR A 385 16.13 -11.37 2.29
CA THR A 385 17.38 -11.71 2.97
C THR A 385 18.57 -10.84 2.52
N GLY A 386 19.58 -10.75 3.37
CA GLY A 386 20.78 -9.94 3.13
C GLY A 386 21.64 -9.83 4.38
N THR A 387 22.91 -9.47 4.18
CA THR A 387 23.86 -9.23 5.27
C THR A 387 24.19 -7.74 5.32
N VAL A 388 23.96 -7.09 6.46
CA VAL A 388 24.34 -5.70 6.69
C VAL A 388 25.46 -5.66 7.72
N LEU A 389 26.61 -5.13 7.34
CA LEU A 389 27.75 -4.88 8.22
C LEU A 389 27.79 -3.38 8.50
N GLN A 390 27.48 -2.95 9.72
CA GLN A 390 27.37 -1.55 10.10
C GLN A 390 28.29 -1.22 11.28
N ASN A 391 29.06 -0.13 11.16
CA ASN A 391 30.05 0.27 12.19
C ASN A 391 30.97 -0.90 12.55
N PHE A 392 31.37 -1.65 11.52
CA PHE A 392 32.09 -2.90 11.64
C PHE A 392 33.58 -2.65 11.54
N VAL A 393 34.40 -3.42 12.26
CA VAL A 393 35.87 -3.31 12.19
C VAL A 393 36.45 -4.60 11.63
N VAL A 394 37.25 -4.53 10.57
CA VAL A 394 37.98 -5.68 10.04
C VAL A 394 39.46 -5.55 10.38
N THR A 395 40.02 -6.53 11.08
CA THR A 395 41.45 -6.57 11.44
C THR A 395 42.01 -7.99 11.29
N THR A 396 43.32 -8.16 11.43
CA THR A 396 44.00 -9.47 11.49
C THR A 396 44.33 -9.87 12.91
N GLU A 397 44.61 -11.14 13.14
CA GLU A 397 45.26 -11.55 14.39
C GLU A 397 46.65 -10.87 14.55
N PRO A 398 47.13 -10.63 15.78
CA PRO A 398 48.40 -9.95 16.02
C PRO A 398 49.64 -10.66 15.47
N ALA A 399 49.61 -11.99 15.32
CA ALA A 399 50.73 -12.81 14.79
C ALA A 399 51.00 -12.65 13.27
N PHE A 400 50.45 -11.60 12.65
CA PHE A 400 50.41 -11.34 11.21
C PHE A 400 50.97 -9.97 10.82
N SER A 401 51.41 -9.17 11.79
CA SER A 401 52.20 -7.96 11.55
C SER A 401 53.66 -8.26 11.21
N ASP A 402 54.05 -9.54 11.10
CA ASP A 402 55.38 -10.00 10.68
C ASP A 402 55.54 -9.84 9.14
N PRO A 403 56.36 -8.88 8.68
CA PRO A 403 56.52 -8.56 7.26
C PRO A 403 57.27 -9.64 6.48
N THR A 404 57.83 -10.67 7.14
CA THR A 404 58.58 -11.76 6.49
C THR A 404 57.69 -12.86 5.92
N LYS A 405 56.38 -12.87 6.24
CA LYS A 405 55.44 -13.89 5.77
C LYS A 405 54.66 -13.44 4.53
N PRO A 406 54.26 -14.37 3.63
CA PRO A 406 53.54 -14.03 2.41
C PRO A 406 52.27 -13.21 2.70
N LYS A 407 52.04 -12.16 1.90
CA LYS A 407 50.87 -11.29 2.04
C LYS A 407 49.58 -12.11 1.88
N LEU A 408 48.73 -12.04 2.90
CA LEU A 408 47.44 -12.71 2.93
C LEU A 408 46.45 -11.98 2.02
N LYS A 409 45.74 -12.73 1.17
CA LYS A 409 44.65 -12.19 0.36
C LYS A 409 43.35 -12.27 1.13
N ALA A 410 42.69 -11.14 1.38
CA ALA A 410 41.37 -11.11 2.00
C ALA A 410 40.39 -10.20 1.26
N TYR A 411 39.12 -10.58 1.28
CA TYR A 411 38.02 -9.86 0.65
C TYR A 411 36.83 -9.76 1.61
N PRO A 412 36.01 -8.69 1.59
CA PRO A 412 34.79 -8.59 2.36
C PRO A 412 33.76 -9.67 1.98
N GLY A 413 33.89 -10.27 0.80
CA GLY A 413 33.15 -11.48 0.47
C GLY A 413 33.22 -11.89 -0.99
N ARG A 414 32.47 -12.96 -1.29
CA ARG A 414 32.27 -13.52 -2.62
C ARG A 414 30.85 -14.05 -2.85
N PRO A 415 30.35 -14.09 -4.10
CA PRO A 415 28.99 -14.49 -4.43
C PRO A 415 28.78 -16.00 -4.38
N TRP A 416 28.48 -16.55 -3.20
CA TRP A 416 28.14 -17.97 -3.09
C TRP A 416 26.93 -18.35 -3.97
N LYS A 417 25.97 -17.43 -4.16
CA LYS A 417 24.75 -17.63 -4.98
C LYS A 417 24.38 -16.38 -5.80
N ALA A 418 23.58 -16.60 -6.84
CA ALA A 418 23.31 -15.64 -7.92
C ALA A 418 22.87 -14.24 -7.49
N PHE A 419 21.90 -14.14 -6.58
CA PHE A 419 21.32 -12.86 -6.21
C PHE A 419 21.82 -12.37 -4.87
N LEU A 420 23.03 -12.71 -4.44
CA LEU A 420 23.56 -12.31 -3.13
C LEU A 420 23.25 -10.83 -2.83
N ARG A 421 23.06 -10.50 -1.54
CA ARG A 421 22.94 -9.12 -1.10
C ARG A 421 23.71 -8.85 0.19
N THR A 422 24.79 -8.08 0.08
CA THR A 422 25.59 -7.67 1.25
C THR A 422 25.94 -6.18 1.15
N VAL A 423 25.88 -5.48 2.28
CA VAL A 423 26.17 -4.05 2.38
C VAL A 423 27.13 -3.79 3.52
N VAL A 424 28.15 -2.97 3.28
CA VAL A 424 29.12 -2.52 4.29
C VAL A 424 28.99 -1.01 4.50
N LEU A 425 28.62 -0.62 5.71
CA LEU A 425 28.21 0.74 6.07
C LEU A 425 29.07 1.28 7.22
N ASN A 426 29.59 2.50 7.06
CA ASN A 426 30.24 3.28 8.11
C ASN A 426 31.30 2.49 8.92
N SER A 427 32.03 1.61 8.25
CA SER A 427 32.91 0.61 8.86
C SER A 427 34.39 0.97 8.71
N GLU A 428 35.24 0.45 9.59
CA GLU A 428 36.69 0.61 9.50
C GLU A 428 37.30 -0.64 8.85
N ILE A 429 37.94 -0.45 7.69
CA ILE A 429 38.50 -1.51 6.86
C ILE A 429 40.01 -1.32 6.76
N ASP A 430 40.74 -2.25 7.35
CA ASP A 430 42.20 -2.28 7.36
C ASP A 430 42.78 -2.72 5.98
N CYS A 431 44.08 -2.49 5.77
CA CYS A 431 44.80 -2.73 4.52
C CYS A 431 44.96 -4.22 4.16
N VAL A 432 44.51 -5.11 5.03
CA VAL A 432 44.38 -6.55 4.76
C VAL A 432 43.37 -6.84 3.64
N ILE A 433 42.37 -5.98 3.45
CA ILE A 433 41.42 -6.13 2.35
C ILE A 433 42.07 -5.69 1.03
N GLU A 434 42.01 -6.57 0.04
CA GLU A 434 42.57 -6.31 -1.29
C GLU A 434 41.88 -5.10 -1.97
N PRO A 435 42.62 -4.28 -2.76
CA PRO A 435 42.07 -3.08 -3.38
C PRO A 435 40.85 -3.31 -4.27
N GLU A 436 40.77 -4.47 -4.93
CA GLU A 436 39.63 -4.90 -5.75
C GLU A 436 38.34 -5.01 -4.92
N GLY A 437 38.47 -5.18 -3.60
CA GLY A 437 37.36 -5.32 -2.66
C GLY A 437 36.76 -6.70 -2.71
N TRP A 438 35.98 -7.02 -3.73
CA TRP A 438 35.14 -8.23 -3.76
C TRP A 438 35.70 -9.29 -4.69
N ALA A 439 35.69 -10.55 -4.26
CA ALA A 439 36.19 -11.67 -5.06
C ALA A 439 35.06 -12.33 -5.87
N PRO A 440 35.33 -12.79 -7.11
CA PRO A 440 34.41 -13.66 -7.83
C PRO A 440 34.33 -15.04 -7.15
N TRP A 441 33.20 -15.73 -7.32
CA TRP A 441 33.08 -17.12 -6.88
C TRP A 441 33.79 -18.07 -7.84
N SER A 442 33.51 -17.96 -9.14
CA SER A 442 34.16 -18.71 -10.21
C SER A 442 33.96 -18.00 -11.56
N GLY A 443 35.03 -17.49 -12.16
CA GLY A 443 34.94 -16.71 -13.41
C GLY A 443 33.97 -15.55 -13.31
N ASN A 444 33.11 -15.39 -14.32
CA ASN A 444 32.06 -14.36 -14.37
C ASN A 444 30.73 -14.77 -13.73
N MET A 445 30.70 -15.89 -12.99
CA MET A 445 29.49 -16.42 -12.39
C MET A 445 28.90 -15.43 -11.36
N TYR A 446 27.63 -15.06 -11.57
CA TYR A 446 26.81 -14.20 -10.71
C TYR A 446 27.15 -12.71 -10.67
N LEU A 447 28.14 -12.24 -11.43
CA LEU A 447 28.60 -10.85 -11.36
C LEU A 447 27.55 -9.83 -11.87
N ASP A 448 26.63 -10.26 -12.72
CA ASP A 448 25.52 -9.49 -13.27
C ASP A 448 24.34 -9.32 -12.28
N THR A 449 24.11 -10.34 -11.45
CA THR A 449 22.94 -10.52 -10.60
C THR A 449 23.20 -10.24 -9.13
N CYS A 450 24.46 -10.31 -8.70
CA CYS A 450 24.86 -9.99 -7.33
C CYS A 450 24.69 -8.50 -6.99
N TRP A 451 24.48 -8.22 -5.70
CA TRP A 451 24.29 -6.87 -5.19
C TRP A 451 25.18 -6.61 -3.97
N TYR A 452 26.37 -6.05 -4.21
CA TYR A 452 27.25 -5.51 -3.19
C TYR A 452 27.21 -3.98 -3.19
N ALA A 453 27.32 -3.39 -2.01
CA ALA A 453 27.41 -1.95 -1.83
C ALA A 453 28.30 -1.60 -0.62
N GLU A 454 29.07 -0.52 -0.75
CA GLU A 454 29.93 0.05 0.29
C GLU A 454 29.61 1.55 0.45
N TYR A 455 29.48 2.03 1.69
CA TYR A 455 29.20 3.44 1.94
C TYR A 455 29.74 3.93 3.28
N GLY A 456 30.41 5.08 3.28
CA GLY A 456 30.89 5.74 4.50
C GLY A 456 32.03 5.02 5.24
N ASN A 457 32.67 4.02 4.61
CA ASN A 457 33.77 3.26 5.19
C ASN A 457 35.07 4.08 5.25
N LYS A 458 35.92 3.79 6.24
CA LYS A 458 37.20 4.48 6.50
C LYS A 458 38.33 3.45 6.69
N GLY A 459 39.58 3.90 6.65
CA GLY A 459 40.76 3.05 6.79
C GLY A 459 41.41 2.71 5.44
N PRO A 460 42.65 2.19 5.44
CA PRO A 460 43.44 1.99 4.22
C PRO A 460 42.83 0.98 3.23
N GLY A 461 42.04 0.01 3.70
CA GLY A 461 41.32 -0.94 2.85
C GLY A 461 40.00 -0.42 2.29
N ALA A 462 39.52 0.76 2.70
CA ALA A 462 38.25 1.34 2.25
C ALA A 462 38.36 2.14 0.93
N ASN A 463 39.52 2.14 0.27
CA ASN A 463 39.73 2.89 -0.96
C ASN A 463 38.89 2.34 -2.12
N MET A 464 37.97 3.16 -2.64
CA MET A 464 37.03 2.77 -3.69
C MET A 464 37.61 2.81 -5.12
N SER A 465 38.78 3.42 -5.33
CA SER A 465 39.33 3.71 -6.68
C SER A 465 39.66 2.48 -7.53
N LYS A 466 39.98 1.34 -6.88
CA LYS A 466 40.35 0.08 -7.55
C LYS A 466 39.28 -1.01 -7.40
N ARG A 467 38.10 -0.68 -6.86
CA ARG A 467 37.03 -1.66 -6.65
C ARG A 467 36.57 -2.27 -7.97
N VAL A 468 36.19 -3.53 -7.91
CA VAL A 468 35.62 -4.25 -9.05
C VAL A 468 34.47 -3.47 -9.72
N PRO A 469 34.37 -3.49 -11.06
CA PRO A 469 33.42 -2.65 -11.80
C PRO A 469 31.95 -3.05 -11.61
N TRP A 470 31.69 -4.28 -11.15
CA TRP A 470 30.35 -4.82 -10.88
C TRP A 470 29.82 -4.48 -9.47
N LEU A 471 30.61 -3.77 -8.65
CA LEU A 471 30.15 -3.18 -7.39
C LEU A 471 29.06 -2.14 -7.66
N LYS A 472 27.95 -2.17 -6.91
CA LYS A 472 26.84 -1.24 -7.15
C LYS A 472 27.18 0.14 -6.59
N LYS A 473 27.05 1.17 -7.42
CA LYS A 473 27.24 2.57 -7.01
C LYS A 473 26.04 3.02 -6.16
N THR A 474 26.31 3.51 -4.95
CA THR A 474 25.30 4.08 -4.06
C THR A 474 25.26 5.61 -4.24
N ASN A 475 24.09 6.19 -4.51
CA ASN A 475 23.92 7.63 -4.75
C ASN A 475 23.72 8.46 -3.46
N GLY A 476 24.31 8.02 -2.35
CA GLY A 476 24.17 8.69 -1.05
C GLY A 476 23.37 7.89 0.00
N PRO A 477 23.13 8.48 1.19
CA PRO A 477 22.59 7.77 2.35
C PRO A 477 21.10 7.44 2.23
N GLU A 478 20.34 8.11 1.36
CA GLU A 478 18.89 7.85 1.14
C GLU A 478 18.61 6.46 0.55
N GLN A 479 19.46 5.95 -0.36
CA GLN A 479 19.35 4.59 -0.91
C GLN A 479 19.63 3.48 0.11
N LEU A 480 20.25 3.83 1.24
CA LEU A 480 20.71 2.89 2.25
C LEU A 480 19.79 2.88 3.48
N GLY A 481 18.76 3.72 3.49
CA GLY A 481 17.74 3.77 4.55
C GLY A 481 17.00 2.45 4.76
N ASP A 482 16.91 1.59 3.74
CA ASP A 482 16.32 0.23 3.84
C ASP A 482 17.20 -0.76 4.62
N PHE A 483 18.49 -0.48 4.76
CA PHE A 483 19.46 -1.34 5.42
C PHE A 483 19.75 -0.91 6.86
N VAL A 484 19.10 0.15 7.37
CA VAL A 484 19.18 0.47 8.80
C VAL A 484 18.51 -0.64 9.62
N PRO A 485 19.05 -1.02 10.80
CA PRO A 485 18.56 -2.19 11.54
C PRO A 485 17.05 -2.21 11.74
N GLU A 486 16.43 -1.06 12.05
CA GLU A 486 14.99 -0.92 12.30
C GLU A 486 14.12 -1.29 11.08
N LYS A 487 14.52 -0.86 9.88
CA LYS A 487 13.78 -1.09 8.63
C LYS A 487 14.11 -2.46 8.03
N PHE A 488 15.38 -2.86 8.12
CA PHE A 488 15.86 -4.13 7.58
C PHE A 488 15.36 -5.33 8.38
N LEU A 489 15.37 -5.23 9.72
CA LEU A 489 14.91 -6.29 10.62
C LEU A 489 13.44 -6.18 11.02
N ARG A 490 12.73 -5.12 10.59
CA ARG A 490 11.31 -4.87 10.87
C ARG A 490 11.06 -4.84 12.40
N GLY A 491 11.61 -3.81 13.06
CA GLY A 491 11.62 -3.64 14.52
C GLY A 491 10.23 -3.70 15.17
N GLY A 492 10.19 -4.13 16.45
CA GLY A 492 8.94 -4.32 17.21
C GLY A 492 8.86 -5.61 18.03
N TRP A 493 9.99 -6.26 18.32
CA TRP A 493 10.05 -7.62 18.88
C TRP A 493 9.72 -7.65 20.38
N HIS A 494 8.52 -7.24 20.81
CA HIS A 494 7.75 -7.85 21.93
C HIS A 494 6.44 -7.12 22.31
N GLY A 495 5.32 -7.74 21.97
CA GLY A 495 3.96 -7.39 22.43
C GLY A 495 3.42 -8.22 23.61
N LEU A 496 4.16 -9.19 24.19
CA LEU A 496 3.53 -10.23 25.05
C LEU A 496 3.92 -10.32 26.54
N LEU A 497 4.94 -9.61 27.06
CA LEU A 497 5.40 -9.82 28.46
C LEU A 497 4.94 -8.81 29.54
N LYS A 498 3.87 -8.04 29.34
CA LYS A 498 3.24 -7.23 30.42
C LYS A 498 2.15 -7.97 31.19
N LYS A 499 1.78 -9.16 30.70
CA LYS A 499 0.70 -9.95 31.29
C LYS A 499 1.18 -10.82 32.46
N MET A 500 2.47 -10.98 32.71
CA MET A 500 2.95 -11.86 33.78
C MET A 500 4.16 -11.21 34.47
N GLY A 501 3.94 -10.78 35.71
CA GLY A 501 4.77 -9.81 36.43
C GLY A 501 6.12 -10.31 36.91
N TYR A 502 7.01 -9.33 37.11
CA TYR A 502 8.18 -9.35 38.00
C TYR A 502 8.57 -7.88 38.27
N GLY A 503 8.77 -7.51 39.54
CA GLY A 503 9.19 -6.17 39.99
C GLY A 503 8.11 -5.39 40.72
N ASN A 504 8.33 -5.13 42.00
CA ASN A 504 7.33 -4.92 43.05
C ASN A 504 6.83 -3.46 43.24
N ASP A 505 5.67 -3.38 43.88
CA ASP A 505 5.04 -2.27 44.61
C ASP A 505 4.62 -0.97 43.91
N GLY A 506 3.29 -0.83 43.77
CA GLY A 506 2.63 0.47 43.57
C GLY A 506 1.43 0.44 42.62
N GLY A 507 0.23 0.13 43.13
CA GLY A 507 -1.02 0.63 42.52
C GLY A 507 -2.02 -0.41 42.01
N ARG A 508 -2.57 -1.20 42.93
CA ARG A 508 -3.62 -2.23 42.79
C ARG A 508 -5.00 -1.74 42.29
N LYS A 509 -5.13 -0.56 41.66
CA LYS A 509 -6.44 0.04 41.29
C LYS A 509 -6.79 0.08 39.79
N LYS A 510 -5.93 -0.39 38.87
CA LYS A 510 -6.21 -0.32 37.41
C LYS A 510 -6.64 -1.64 36.74
N LYS A 511 -6.70 -2.77 37.44
CA LYS A 511 -7.10 -4.08 36.87
C LYS A 511 -8.61 -4.36 36.89
N ALA A 512 -9.41 -3.60 37.64
CA ALA A 512 -10.87 -3.80 37.69
C ALA A 512 -11.62 -3.14 36.51
N ALA A 513 -11.08 -2.07 35.91
CA ALA A 513 -11.79 -1.29 34.88
C ALA A 513 -11.84 -1.97 33.49
N ILE A 514 -10.80 -2.72 33.09
CA ILE A 514 -10.68 -3.24 31.71
C ILE A 514 -11.42 -4.59 31.52
N ILE A 515 -11.46 -5.43 32.55
CA ILE A 515 -12.28 -6.66 32.55
C ILE A 515 -13.76 -6.31 32.77
N GLY A 516 -14.03 -5.24 33.53
CA GLY A 516 -15.34 -4.62 33.63
C GLY A 516 -15.87 -4.18 32.26
N LEU A 517 -15.12 -3.39 31.48
CA LEU A 517 -15.64 -2.82 30.23
C LEU A 517 -15.98 -3.83 29.12
N SER A 518 -15.20 -4.91 28.94
CA SER A 518 -15.49 -5.92 27.91
C SER A 518 -16.68 -6.81 28.28
N SER A 519 -16.88 -7.03 29.59
CA SER A 519 -18.01 -7.77 30.13
C SER A 519 -19.26 -6.88 30.19
N ILE A 520 -19.10 -5.59 30.50
CA ILE A 520 -20.18 -4.58 30.52
C ILE A 520 -20.69 -4.29 29.10
N LEU A 521 -19.86 -4.30 28.05
CA LEU A 521 -20.33 -4.13 26.67
C LEU A 521 -21.16 -5.33 26.18
N LEU A 522 -20.72 -6.54 26.51
CA LEU A 522 -21.43 -7.77 26.13
C LEU A 522 -22.68 -7.97 26.98
N VAL A 523 -22.63 -7.64 28.28
CA VAL A 523 -23.78 -7.65 29.19
C VAL A 523 -24.73 -6.48 28.90
N ALA A 524 -24.27 -5.29 28.53
CA ALA A 524 -25.15 -4.18 28.14
C ALA A 524 -25.86 -4.45 26.80
N MET A 525 -25.20 -5.10 25.84
CA MET A 525 -25.89 -5.61 24.64
C MET A 525 -26.91 -6.70 24.98
N VAL A 526 -26.56 -7.66 25.84
CA VAL A 526 -27.47 -8.75 26.23
C VAL A 526 -28.63 -8.26 27.12
N VAL A 527 -28.41 -7.26 27.99
CA VAL A 527 -29.42 -6.66 28.88
C VAL A 527 -30.32 -5.68 28.13
N ALA A 528 -29.78 -4.86 27.22
CA ALA A 528 -30.60 -4.02 26.34
C ALA A 528 -31.53 -4.87 25.45
N VAL A 529 -31.06 -6.04 25.00
CA VAL A 529 -31.86 -7.00 24.23
C VAL A 529 -32.86 -7.75 25.11
N ALA A 530 -32.50 -8.16 26.33
CA ALA A 530 -33.44 -8.80 27.26
C ALA A 530 -34.60 -7.86 27.66
N VAL A 531 -34.31 -6.57 27.88
CA VAL A 531 -35.29 -5.52 28.23
C VAL A 531 -36.10 -5.07 27.01
N GLY A 532 -35.50 -5.04 25.81
CA GLY A 532 -36.20 -4.74 24.56
C GLY A 532 -37.19 -5.84 24.14
N VAL A 533 -36.84 -7.11 24.35
CA VAL A 533 -37.71 -8.26 24.04
C VAL A 533 -38.83 -8.44 25.08
N THR A 534 -38.64 -8.02 26.34
CA THR A 534 -39.73 -8.01 27.34
C THR A 534 -40.69 -6.83 27.18
N ARG A 535 -40.24 -5.67 26.68
CA ARG A 535 -41.12 -4.51 26.45
C ARG A 535 -42.03 -4.63 25.23
N ASN A 536 -41.65 -5.40 24.21
CA ASN A 536 -42.52 -5.65 23.03
C ASN A 536 -43.54 -6.77 23.24
N LYS A 537 -43.58 -7.42 24.41
CA LYS A 537 -44.57 -8.46 24.74
C LYS A 537 -45.72 -7.97 25.62
N SER A 538 -45.79 -6.67 25.94
CA SER A 538 -46.79 -6.10 26.85
C SER A 538 -48.01 -5.48 26.18
N GLN A 539 -48.24 -5.72 24.88
CA GLN A 539 -49.49 -5.35 24.20
C GLN A 539 -49.85 -6.36 23.11
N SER A 540 -50.47 -7.48 23.52
CA SER A 540 -51.45 -8.24 22.73
C SER A 540 -51.84 -9.50 23.52
N SER A 541 -53.05 -9.50 24.08
CA SER A 541 -53.70 -10.67 24.68
C SER A 541 -54.27 -11.59 23.61
N GLY A 542 -54.18 -12.92 23.81
CA GLY A 542 -55.13 -13.88 23.25
C GLY A 542 -54.58 -15.22 22.76
N ASN A 543 -54.71 -16.25 23.60
CA ASN A 543 -54.98 -17.68 23.32
C ASN A 543 -53.88 -18.68 22.87
N ASN A 544 -53.59 -19.59 23.83
CA ASN A 544 -53.41 -21.05 23.80
C ASN A 544 -52.75 -21.74 22.58
N ALA A 545 -51.50 -22.20 22.77
CA ALA A 545 -50.93 -23.42 22.18
C ALA A 545 -49.77 -23.94 23.07
N PRO A 546 -49.45 -25.25 23.06
CA PRO A 546 -48.91 -25.96 24.22
C PRO A 546 -47.41 -25.73 24.46
N ALA A 547 -47.00 -26.00 25.71
CA ALA A 547 -45.63 -25.98 26.19
C ALA A 547 -44.73 -26.93 25.39
N GLY A 548 -44.14 -26.43 24.31
CA GLY A 548 -43.02 -27.04 23.60
C GLY A 548 -41.71 -26.60 24.24
N ASN A 549 -41.08 -27.52 24.96
CA ASN A 549 -39.76 -27.36 25.56
C ASN A 549 -38.68 -27.32 24.45
N GLY A 550 -38.54 -26.17 23.79
CA GLY A 550 -37.57 -25.92 22.72
C GLY A 550 -36.57 -24.85 23.15
N GLN A 551 -35.44 -25.27 23.70
CA GLN A 551 -34.34 -24.39 24.10
C GLN A 551 -33.78 -23.69 22.85
N VAL A 552 -34.21 -22.45 22.56
CA VAL A 552 -33.69 -21.65 21.43
C VAL A 552 -32.19 -21.45 21.62
N SER A 553 -31.39 -21.92 20.67
CA SER A 553 -29.93 -21.87 20.75
C SER A 553 -29.41 -20.44 20.87
N THR A 554 -28.32 -20.25 21.61
CA THR A 554 -27.61 -18.98 21.81
C THR A 554 -27.14 -18.33 20.49
N SER A 555 -26.88 -19.14 19.45
CA SER A 555 -26.57 -18.71 18.09
C SER A 555 -27.71 -17.94 17.41
N ASN A 556 -28.97 -18.36 17.58
CA ASN A 556 -30.13 -17.68 16.97
C ASN A 556 -30.37 -16.28 17.56
N LYS A 557 -30.03 -16.08 18.84
CA LYS A 557 -30.09 -14.76 19.50
C LYS A 557 -29.00 -13.81 18.98
N ALA A 558 -27.79 -14.30 18.71
CA ALA A 558 -26.69 -13.51 18.15
C ALA A 558 -26.95 -13.08 16.69
N ILE A 559 -27.51 -13.98 15.86
CA ILE A 559 -27.93 -13.68 14.48
C ILE A 559 -29.00 -12.59 14.46
N THR A 560 -30.03 -12.73 15.32
CA THR A 560 -31.10 -11.74 15.43
C THR A 560 -30.58 -10.36 15.84
N ALA A 561 -29.53 -10.29 16.66
CA ALA A 561 -28.92 -9.03 17.11
C ALA A 561 -28.11 -8.33 16.00
N ILE A 562 -27.29 -9.06 15.25
CA ILE A 562 -26.49 -8.51 14.15
C ILE A 562 -27.36 -8.00 13.00
N CYS A 563 -28.52 -8.62 12.77
CA CYS A 563 -29.45 -8.23 11.73
C CYS A 563 -30.40 -7.08 12.12
N GLN A 564 -30.48 -6.68 13.40
CA GLN A 564 -31.37 -5.57 13.81
C GLN A 564 -31.16 -4.24 13.07
N PRO A 565 -29.92 -3.75 12.84
CA PRO A 565 -29.69 -2.47 12.16
C PRO A 565 -29.84 -2.52 10.64
N THR A 566 -30.23 -3.67 10.08
CA THR A 566 -30.34 -3.88 8.63
C THR A 566 -31.76 -3.62 8.12
N ASP A 567 -31.88 -3.14 6.88
CA ASP A 567 -33.18 -2.85 6.26
C ASP A 567 -33.88 -4.14 5.82
N TYR A 568 -33.12 -5.15 5.39
CA TYR A 568 -33.64 -6.44 4.92
C TYR A 568 -33.36 -7.55 5.95
N LYS A 569 -34.05 -7.49 7.09
CA LYS A 569 -33.82 -8.37 8.26
C LYS A 569 -33.96 -9.86 7.92
N ASP A 570 -34.98 -10.23 7.16
CA ASP A 570 -35.24 -11.65 6.82
C ASP A 570 -34.13 -12.22 5.91
N ALA A 571 -33.66 -11.42 4.95
CA ALA A 571 -32.52 -11.79 4.10
C ALA A 571 -31.22 -11.90 4.92
N CYS A 572 -31.01 -11.01 5.90
CA CYS A 572 -29.88 -11.09 6.82
C CYS A 572 -29.93 -12.37 7.69
N VAL A 573 -31.07 -12.66 8.31
CA VAL A 573 -31.23 -13.85 9.16
C VAL A 573 -31.10 -15.14 8.33
N SER A 574 -31.73 -15.19 7.16
CA SER A 574 -31.68 -16.34 6.27
C SER A 574 -30.26 -16.63 5.79
N SER A 575 -29.50 -15.60 5.40
CA SER A 575 -28.10 -15.76 4.97
C SER A 575 -27.16 -16.20 6.10
N LEU A 576 -27.43 -15.80 7.34
CA LEU A 576 -26.63 -16.17 8.52
C LEU A 576 -27.04 -17.49 9.17
N SER A 577 -28.23 -18.02 8.86
CA SER A 577 -28.74 -19.29 9.40
C SER A 577 -27.87 -20.52 9.06
N ALA A 578 -27.05 -20.42 8.01
CA ALA A 578 -26.07 -21.43 7.61
C ALA A 578 -24.82 -21.48 8.53
N ALA A 579 -24.64 -20.51 9.43
CA ALA A 579 -23.52 -20.47 10.36
C ALA A 579 -23.72 -21.51 11.49
N LYS A 580 -22.96 -22.61 11.47
CA LYS A 580 -23.05 -23.78 12.38
C LYS A 580 -22.94 -23.41 13.88
N ASN A 581 -24.02 -22.92 14.48
CA ASN A 581 -24.14 -22.58 15.90
C ASN A 581 -22.99 -21.74 16.49
N THR A 582 -22.44 -20.80 15.71
CA THR A 582 -21.40 -19.87 16.19
C THR A 582 -22.02 -18.56 16.71
N THR A 583 -21.42 -17.99 17.75
CA THR A 583 -21.73 -16.66 18.28
C THR A 583 -20.62 -15.65 17.98
N ASP A 584 -19.58 -16.04 17.23
CA ASP A 584 -18.46 -15.17 16.87
C ASP A 584 -18.89 -14.15 15.78
N PRO A 585 -18.89 -12.83 16.08
CA PRO A 585 -19.24 -11.80 15.10
C PRO A 585 -18.38 -11.80 13.84
N LYS A 586 -17.10 -12.22 13.91
CA LYS A 586 -16.23 -12.28 12.73
C LYS A 586 -16.66 -13.39 11.76
N GLU A 587 -17.06 -14.53 12.30
CA GLU A 587 -17.59 -15.64 11.51
C GLU A 587 -18.98 -15.32 10.94
N LEU A 588 -19.83 -14.61 11.69
CA LEU A 588 -21.14 -14.14 11.19
C LEU A 588 -20.97 -13.12 10.04
N ILE A 589 -20.09 -12.14 10.17
CA ILE A 589 -19.78 -11.20 9.07
C ILE A 589 -19.22 -11.94 7.85
N LYS A 590 -18.34 -12.93 8.05
CA LYS A 590 -17.80 -13.75 6.96
C LYS A 590 -18.88 -14.52 6.20
N VAL A 591 -19.83 -15.13 6.91
CA VAL A 591 -20.95 -15.83 6.30
C VAL A 591 -21.84 -14.87 5.49
N ALA A 592 -22.11 -13.66 6.00
CA ALA A 592 -22.87 -12.64 5.26
C ALA A 592 -22.17 -12.21 3.95
N PHE A 593 -20.87 -11.91 3.99
CA PHE A 593 -20.10 -11.56 2.79
C PHE A 593 -20.03 -12.71 1.78
N GLN A 594 -19.87 -13.95 2.25
CA GLN A 594 -19.87 -15.13 1.39
C GLN A 594 -21.24 -15.35 0.72
N ALA A 595 -22.34 -15.12 1.45
CA ALA A 595 -23.68 -15.18 0.88
C ALA A 595 -23.89 -14.11 -0.21
N ALA A 596 -23.41 -12.87 0.01
CA ALA A 596 -23.48 -11.81 -0.99
C ALA A 596 -22.67 -12.15 -2.25
N VAL A 597 -21.42 -12.60 -2.10
CA VAL A 597 -20.55 -13.01 -3.22
C VAL A 597 -21.18 -14.16 -4.01
N LYS A 598 -21.77 -15.14 -3.33
CA LYS A 598 -22.43 -16.28 -3.97
C LYS A 598 -23.59 -15.84 -4.87
N ASN A 599 -24.52 -15.04 -4.34
CA ASN A 599 -25.69 -14.57 -5.09
C ASN A 599 -25.29 -13.73 -6.31
N ILE A 600 -24.31 -12.81 -6.17
CA ILE A 600 -23.84 -12.00 -7.30
C ILE A 600 -23.16 -12.87 -8.36
N THR A 601 -22.36 -13.85 -7.94
CA THR A 601 -21.69 -14.77 -8.89
C THR A 601 -22.70 -15.64 -9.64
N GLU A 602 -23.78 -16.06 -8.98
CA GLU A 602 -24.88 -16.79 -9.63
C GLU A 602 -25.62 -15.91 -10.64
N ALA A 603 -25.92 -14.64 -10.30
CA ALA A 603 -26.50 -13.68 -11.23
C ALA A 603 -25.60 -13.42 -12.46
N ALA A 604 -24.28 -13.30 -12.26
CA ALA A 604 -23.30 -13.13 -13.34
C ALA A 604 -23.14 -14.36 -14.25
N LYS A 605 -23.41 -15.57 -13.74
CA LYS A 605 -23.47 -16.79 -14.58
C LYS A 605 -24.77 -16.87 -15.35
N ASN A 606 -25.88 -16.54 -14.71
CA ASN A 606 -27.18 -16.53 -15.36
C ASN A 606 -27.27 -15.44 -16.44
N SER A 607 -26.57 -14.31 -16.28
CA SER A 607 -26.49 -13.29 -17.33
C SER A 607 -25.86 -13.84 -18.62
N SER A 608 -24.81 -14.68 -18.54
CA SER A 608 -24.25 -15.32 -19.74
C SER A 608 -25.19 -16.33 -20.39
N VAL A 609 -26.00 -17.05 -19.61
CA VAL A 609 -27.00 -17.98 -20.16
C VAL A 609 -28.10 -17.20 -20.86
N LEU A 610 -28.62 -16.16 -20.21
CA LEU A 610 -29.65 -15.29 -20.79
C LEU A 610 -29.14 -14.49 -22.00
N GLN A 611 -27.83 -14.28 -22.11
CA GLN A 611 -27.20 -13.67 -23.28
C GLN A 611 -27.35 -14.56 -24.52
N GLU A 612 -27.23 -15.88 -24.39
CA GLU A 612 -27.42 -16.84 -25.49
C GLU A 612 -28.87 -16.82 -26.01
N ASP A 613 -29.82 -16.48 -25.12
CA ASP A 613 -31.24 -16.32 -25.45
C ASP A 613 -31.59 -14.90 -25.98
N ALA A 614 -30.65 -13.96 -25.96
CA ALA A 614 -30.88 -12.57 -26.36
C ALA A 614 -30.89 -12.44 -27.88
N LYS A 615 -32.06 -12.09 -28.43
CA LYS A 615 -32.28 -12.01 -29.88
C LYS A 615 -31.86 -10.68 -30.49
N ASP A 616 -31.86 -9.59 -29.72
CA ASP A 616 -31.48 -8.27 -30.19
C ASP A 616 -30.10 -7.82 -29.66
N PRO A 617 -29.32 -7.06 -30.45
CA PRO A 617 -27.97 -6.65 -30.06
C PRO A 617 -27.91 -5.81 -28.79
N ARG A 618 -28.94 -4.99 -28.51
CA ARG A 618 -28.96 -4.10 -27.35
C ARG A 618 -29.09 -4.90 -26.06
N THR A 619 -29.99 -5.87 -26.04
CA THR A 619 -30.14 -6.80 -24.91
C THR A 619 -28.89 -7.65 -24.72
N SER A 620 -28.26 -8.12 -25.80
CA SER A 620 -27.01 -8.88 -25.71
C SER A 620 -25.87 -8.06 -25.07
N HIS A 621 -25.67 -6.83 -25.52
CA HIS A 621 -24.69 -5.91 -24.92
C HIS A 621 -25.02 -5.52 -23.47
N ALA A 622 -26.31 -5.44 -23.12
CA ALA A 622 -26.73 -5.23 -21.74
C ALA A 622 -26.30 -6.38 -20.82
N PHE A 623 -26.42 -7.64 -21.28
CA PHE A 623 -25.92 -8.81 -20.55
C PHE A 623 -24.39 -8.84 -20.43
N GLU A 624 -23.66 -8.49 -21.48
CA GLU A 624 -22.19 -8.39 -21.45
C GLU A 624 -21.72 -7.35 -20.44
N ASN A 625 -22.28 -6.14 -20.52
CA ASN A 625 -21.98 -5.07 -19.58
C ASN A 625 -22.35 -5.46 -18.16
N CYS A 626 -23.52 -6.06 -17.96
CA CYS A 626 -23.94 -6.51 -16.64
C CYS A 626 -22.97 -7.54 -16.06
N LYS A 627 -22.52 -8.52 -16.84
CA LYS A 627 -21.53 -9.52 -16.40
C LYS A 627 -20.23 -8.85 -15.94
N GLU A 628 -19.68 -7.94 -16.74
CA GLU A 628 -18.48 -7.17 -16.38
C GLU A 628 -18.67 -6.40 -15.07
N LEU A 629 -19.79 -5.71 -14.93
CA LEU A 629 -20.11 -4.92 -13.72
C LEU A 629 -20.25 -5.81 -12.48
N LEU A 630 -20.92 -6.95 -12.59
CA LEU A 630 -21.09 -7.89 -11.48
C LEU A 630 -19.78 -8.58 -11.08
N ASP A 631 -18.90 -8.88 -12.03
CA ASP A 631 -17.55 -9.38 -11.74
C ASP A 631 -16.74 -8.34 -10.94
N ILE A 632 -16.84 -7.06 -11.30
CA ILE A 632 -16.20 -5.97 -10.55
C ILE A 632 -16.83 -5.82 -9.15
N ALA A 633 -18.15 -5.96 -9.03
CA ALA A 633 -18.86 -5.94 -7.74
C ALA A 633 -18.39 -7.07 -6.81
N VAL A 634 -18.14 -8.26 -7.36
CA VAL A 634 -17.56 -9.39 -6.61
C VAL A 634 -16.15 -9.06 -6.13
N ASP A 635 -15.31 -8.45 -6.97
CA ASP A 635 -13.96 -8.02 -6.56
C ASP A 635 -14.00 -6.97 -5.46
N ASP A 636 -14.99 -6.08 -5.48
CA ASP A 636 -15.23 -5.08 -4.41
C ASP A 636 -15.63 -5.71 -3.08
N LEU A 637 -16.52 -6.71 -3.10
CA LEU A 637 -16.86 -7.48 -1.91
C LEU A 637 -15.64 -8.24 -1.37
N LYS A 638 -14.80 -8.82 -2.24
CA LYS A 638 -13.59 -9.54 -1.84
C LYS A 638 -12.57 -8.61 -1.19
N ARG A 639 -12.24 -7.45 -1.80
CA ARG A 639 -11.31 -6.48 -1.19
C ARG A 639 -11.87 -5.90 0.12
N SER A 640 -13.19 -5.73 0.23
CA SER A 640 -13.85 -5.32 1.47
C SER A 640 -13.69 -6.40 2.56
N PHE A 641 -13.89 -7.66 2.20
CA PHE A 641 -13.69 -8.78 3.12
C PHE A 641 -12.23 -8.91 3.58
N ASP A 642 -11.25 -8.76 2.67
CA ASP A 642 -9.81 -8.85 3.00
C ASP A 642 -9.38 -7.81 4.05
N LYS A 643 -9.95 -6.60 3.96
CA LYS A 643 -9.74 -5.50 4.91
C LYS A 643 -10.39 -5.79 6.27
N VAL A 644 -11.62 -6.34 6.31
CA VAL A 644 -12.27 -6.82 7.55
C VAL A 644 -11.51 -7.99 8.20
N GLY A 645 -10.93 -8.90 7.41
CA GLY A 645 -10.14 -10.02 7.92
C GLY A 645 -8.85 -9.62 8.65
N SER A 646 -8.39 -8.37 8.54
CA SER A 646 -7.24 -7.80 9.25
C SER A 646 -7.58 -7.07 10.57
N PHE A 647 -8.82 -7.21 11.05
CA PHE A 647 -9.45 -6.47 12.17
C PHE A 647 -8.53 -6.18 13.37
N ASP A 648 -7.92 -4.99 13.34
CA ASP A 648 -7.23 -4.32 14.44
C ASP A 648 -8.14 -3.17 14.93
N VAL A 649 -8.62 -3.28 16.16
CA VAL A 649 -9.59 -2.33 16.75
C VAL A 649 -9.00 -0.92 16.91
N SER A 650 -7.67 -0.78 16.85
CA SER A 650 -6.99 0.52 16.96
C SER A 650 -6.90 1.31 15.65
N LYS A 651 -7.20 0.69 14.50
CA LYS A 651 -7.24 1.31 13.15
C LYS A 651 -8.64 1.28 12.52
N LEU A 652 -9.64 1.16 13.39
CA LEU A 652 -10.99 0.80 12.98
C LEU A 652 -11.69 1.92 12.18
N ASP A 653 -11.39 3.20 12.48
CA ASP A 653 -11.90 4.33 11.70
C ASP A 653 -11.31 4.34 10.26
N ASP A 654 -10.00 4.11 10.09
CA ASP A 654 -9.32 4.11 8.78
C ASP A 654 -9.83 3.00 7.84
N TYR A 655 -10.31 1.89 8.39
CA TYR A 655 -10.80 0.76 7.59
C TYR A 655 -12.26 0.91 7.22
N VAL A 656 -13.06 1.53 8.08
CA VAL A 656 -14.50 1.66 7.89
C VAL A 656 -14.83 2.51 6.66
N ASP A 657 -14.08 3.58 6.39
CA ASP A 657 -14.38 4.48 5.27
C ASP A 657 -13.98 3.86 3.91
N ASP A 658 -12.88 3.12 3.84
CA ASP A 658 -12.55 2.27 2.68
C ASP A 658 -13.63 1.20 2.44
N LEU A 659 -14.08 0.52 3.51
CA LEU A 659 -15.13 -0.51 3.42
C LEU A 659 -16.46 0.05 2.94
N LYS A 660 -16.90 1.19 3.48
CA LYS A 660 -18.11 1.87 3.01
C LYS A 660 -17.99 2.28 1.55
N THR A 661 -16.83 2.80 1.14
CA THR A 661 -16.57 3.23 -0.25
C THR A 661 -16.69 2.06 -1.22
N TRP A 662 -16.10 0.91 -0.89
CA TRP A 662 -16.12 -0.27 -1.76
C TRP A 662 -17.48 -0.98 -1.76
N LEU A 663 -18.13 -1.12 -0.60
CA LEU A 663 -19.50 -1.66 -0.51
C LEU A 663 -20.53 -0.78 -1.24
N SER A 664 -20.34 0.55 -1.22
CA SER A 664 -21.13 1.47 -2.03
C SER A 664 -20.93 1.17 -3.52
N GLY A 665 -19.68 0.94 -3.94
CA GLY A 665 -19.36 0.52 -5.31
C GLY A 665 -20.07 -0.75 -5.75
N VAL A 666 -20.16 -1.78 -4.89
CA VAL A 666 -20.92 -3.02 -5.17
C VAL A 666 -22.37 -2.72 -5.57
N ILE A 667 -23.04 -1.86 -4.81
CA ILE A 667 -24.42 -1.44 -5.08
C ILE A 667 -24.47 -0.66 -6.39
N THR A 668 -23.55 0.28 -6.61
CA THR A 668 -23.47 1.06 -7.85
C THR A 668 -23.32 0.16 -9.10
N TYR A 669 -22.49 -0.88 -9.04
CA TYR A 669 -22.31 -1.80 -10.18
C TYR A 669 -23.56 -2.65 -10.47
N GLN A 670 -24.24 -3.14 -9.44
CA GLN A 670 -25.51 -3.85 -9.61
C GLN A 670 -26.57 -2.94 -10.25
N GLU A 671 -26.68 -1.71 -9.78
CA GLU A 671 -27.59 -0.72 -10.36
C GLU A 671 -27.22 -0.37 -11.80
N THR A 672 -25.92 -0.20 -12.09
CA THR A 672 -25.45 0.07 -13.46
C THR A 672 -25.74 -1.11 -14.38
N CYS A 673 -25.64 -2.35 -13.89
CA CYS A 673 -26.06 -3.54 -14.64
C CYS A 673 -27.54 -3.41 -15.00
N LEU A 674 -28.41 -3.10 -14.02
CA LEU A 674 -29.85 -2.96 -14.25
C LEU A 674 -30.18 -1.81 -15.20
N ASP A 675 -29.46 -0.69 -15.10
CA ASP A 675 -29.61 0.45 -15.98
C ASP A 675 -29.25 0.11 -17.44
N GLY A 676 -28.34 -0.83 -17.65
CA GLY A 676 -28.01 -1.36 -18.98
C GLY A 676 -29.19 -2.03 -19.70
N PHE A 677 -30.22 -2.48 -18.97
CA PHE A 677 -31.43 -3.09 -19.54
C PHE A 677 -32.55 -2.08 -19.81
N GLN A 678 -32.37 -0.81 -19.48
CA GLN A 678 -33.36 0.21 -19.81
C GLN A 678 -33.50 0.29 -21.34
N ASN A 679 -34.75 0.31 -21.83
CA ASN A 679 -35.08 0.33 -23.26
C ASN A 679 -34.61 -0.92 -24.05
N THR A 680 -34.42 -2.06 -23.37
CA THR A 680 -34.32 -3.39 -24.02
C THR A 680 -35.71 -3.96 -24.31
N THR A 681 -35.80 -4.88 -25.27
CA THR A 681 -37.07 -5.53 -25.61
C THR A 681 -37.31 -6.78 -24.76
N GLY A 682 -38.55 -6.97 -24.27
CA GLY A 682 -38.95 -8.14 -23.50
C GLY A 682 -38.81 -7.97 -21.98
N ASP A 683 -38.78 -9.11 -21.26
CA ASP A 683 -38.77 -9.17 -19.79
C ASP A 683 -37.35 -9.33 -19.19
N SER A 684 -36.30 -9.22 -20.00
CA SER A 684 -34.89 -9.43 -19.63
C SER A 684 -34.44 -8.56 -18.45
N GLY A 685 -34.81 -7.28 -18.44
CA GLY A 685 -34.49 -6.36 -17.34
C GLY A 685 -35.15 -6.77 -16.02
N GLU A 686 -36.43 -7.18 -16.05
CA GLU A 686 -37.14 -7.66 -14.86
C GLU A 686 -36.63 -9.02 -14.38
N LYS A 687 -36.24 -9.92 -15.30
CA LYS A 687 -35.53 -11.16 -14.97
C LYS A 687 -34.20 -10.87 -14.27
N MET A 688 -33.38 -9.95 -14.80
CA MET A 688 -32.11 -9.58 -14.18
C MET A 688 -32.31 -8.93 -12.80
N LYS A 689 -33.30 -8.05 -12.67
CA LYS A 689 -33.70 -7.46 -11.39
C LYS A 689 -34.12 -8.50 -10.37
N LYS A 690 -34.87 -9.53 -10.78
CA LYS A 690 -35.24 -10.67 -9.92
C LYS A 690 -34.01 -11.48 -9.50
N LEU A 691 -33.07 -11.71 -10.40
CA LEU A 691 -31.80 -12.40 -10.11
C LEU A 691 -30.92 -11.62 -9.12
N LEU A 692 -30.89 -10.28 -9.25
CA LEU A 692 -30.07 -9.42 -8.39
C LEU A 692 -30.75 -9.01 -7.09
N LYS A 693 -32.05 -9.28 -6.91
CA LYS A 693 -32.81 -8.86 -5.73
C LYS A 693 -32.12 -9.26 -4.43
N THR A 694 -31.87 -10.55 -4.24
CA THR A 694 -31.25 -11.06 -3.00
C THR A 694 -29.81 -10.55 -2.83
N SER A 695 -29.03 -10.44 -3.89
CA SER A 695 -27.67 -9.87 -3.78
C SER A 695 -27.69 -8.38 -3.42
N GLY A 696 -28.65 -7.62 -3.92
CA GLY A 696 -28.83 -6.20 -3.59
C GLY A 696 -29.20 -6.02 -2.12
N GLU A 697 -30.16 -6.81 -1.64
CA GLU A 697 -30.56 -6.83 -0.22
C GLU A 697 -29.37 -7.16 0.70
N LEU A 698 -28.56 -8.16 0.34
CA LEU A 698 -27.37 -8.52 1.12
C LEU A 698 -26.26 -7.46 1.07
N SER A 699 -26.08 -6.79 -0.07
CA SER A 699 -25.09 -5.72 -0.22
C SER A 699 -25.48 -4.49 0.63
N SER A 700 -26.77 -4.13 0.63
CA SER A 700 -27.33 -3.08 1.49
C SER A 700 -27.18 -3.43 2.98
N ASN A 701 -27.49 -4.67 3.37
CA ASN A 701 -27.31 -5.15 4.74
C ASN A 701 -25.84 -5.09 5.18
N GLY A 702 -24.90 -5.50 4.33
CA GLY A 702 -23.46 -5.41 4.62
C GLY A 702 -23.02 -3.96 4.89
N LEU A 703 -23.49 -3.01 4.09
CA LEU A 703 -23.23 -1.59 4.29
C LEU A 703 -23.89 -1.04 5.57
N ALA A 704 -25.08 -1.52 5.93
CA ALA A 704 -25.76 -1.18 7.18
C ALA A 704 -24.95 -1.61 8.40
N MET A 705 -24.46 -2.85 8.39
CA MET A 705 -23.66 -3.42 9.48
C MET A 705 -22.35 -2.65 9.70
N VAL A 706 -21.61 -2.34 8.63
CA VAL A 706 -20.37 -1.54 8.71
C VAL A 706 -20.64 -0.11 9.19
N SER A 707 -21.75 0.47 8.74
CA SER A 707 -22.15 1.83 9.14
C SER A 707 -22.51 1.91 10.62
N GLU A 708 -23.21 0.91 11.16
CA GLU A 708 -23.62 0.93 12.56
C GLU A 708 -22.46 0.62 13.52
N LEU A 709 -21.54 -0.25 13.10
CA LEU A 709 -20.28 -0.44 13.81
C LEU A 709 -19.50 0.89 13.93
N SER A 710 -19.44 1.68 12.84
CA SER A 710 -18.83 3.01 12.84
C SER A 710 -19.47 3.98 13.84
N LYS A 711 -20.81 4.00 13.93
CA LYS A 711 -21.52 4.88 14.87
C LYS A 711 -21.31 4.48 16.32
N LEU A 712 -21.36 3.18 16.62
CA LEU A 712 -21.13 2.67 17.97
C LEU A 712 -19.74 3.07 18.46
N LEU A 713 -18.71 2.91 17.63
CA LEU A 713 -17.33 3.32 17.96
C LEU A 713 -17.21 4.81 18.25
N LYS A 714 -17.87 5.66 17.46
CA LYS A 714 -17.90 7.12 17.65
C LYS A 714 -18.65 7.54 18.93
N SER A 715 -19.61 6.74 19.39
CA SER A 715 -20.39 7.01 20.61
C SER A 715 -19.64 6.69 21.91
N PHE A 716 -18.71 5.73 21.88
CA PHE A 716 -17.82 5.44 23.01
C PHE A 716 -16.68 6.47 23.03
N GLN A 717 -16.88 7.61 23.70
CA GLN A 717 -15.89 8.68 23.90
C GLN A 717 -14.67 8.21 24.73
N ILE A 718 -13.83 7.37 24.15
CA ILE A 718 -12.58 6.91 24.75
C ILE A 718 -11.52 8.01 24.52
N PRO A 719 -10.91 8.60 25.57
CA PRO A 719 -9.91 9.64 25.40
C PRO A 719 -8.69 9.11 24.61
N GLY A 720 -8.54 9.58 23.37
CA GLY A 720 -7.54 9.09 22.42
C GLY A 720 -8.12 8.49 21.13
N LEU A 721 -9.42 8.13 21.11
CA LEU A 721 -10.13 7.64 19.91
C LEU A 721 -10.95 8.74 19.21
N SER A 722 -11.26 9.86 19.87
CA SER A 722 -12.03 10.98 19.27
C SER A 722 -11.23 12.26 19.01
N ARG A 723 -9.90 12.24 19.07
CA ARG A 723 -9.09 13.46 18.94
C ARG A 723 -8.64 13.69 17.49
N ARG A 724 -9.60 13.89 16.59
CA ARG A 724 -9.37 14.47 15.26
C ARG A 724 -9.76 15.96 15.31
N LEU A 725 -9.07 16.73 16.13
CA LEU A 725 -9.22 18.19 16.21
C LEU A 725 -7.83 18.83 16.17
N LEU A 726 -7.54 19.50 15.06
CA LEU A 726 -6.44 20.45 14.85
C LEU A 726 -5.05 19.94 15.26
N GLN A 727 -4.40 19.18 14.38
CA GLN A 727 -2.94 19.06 14.40
C GLN A 727 -2.39 19.77 13.17
N GLU A 728 -1.89 21.00 13.38
CA GLU A 728 -1.07 21.71 12.41
C GLU A 728 0.06 20.78 11.94
N THR A 729 0.09 20.57 10.63
CA THR A 729 1.08 19.71 9.97
C THR A 729 2.42 20.41 9.98
N SER A 730 3.38 19.91 10.75
CA SER A 730 4.80 20.16 10.45
C SER A 730 5.15 19.43 9.14
N ASP A 731 5.70 20.15 8.17
CA ASP A 731 5.80 19.83 6.72
C ASP A 731 6.53 18.54 6.28
N ASP A 732 6.95 17.64 7.17
CA ASP A 732 7.94 16.59 6.84
C ASP A 732 7.46 15.12 6.84
N GLU A 733 6.16 14.83 6.96
CA GLU A 733 5.65 13.45 6.88
C GLU A 733 4.70 13.24 5.70
N VAL A 734 5.28 12.90 4.54
CA VAL A 734 4.54 12.45 3.34
C VAL A 734 4.27 10.94 3.40
N PRO A 735 3.04 10.44 3.10
CA PRO A 735 2.67 9.03 3.07
C PRO A 735 3.43 8.19 2.02
N SER A 736 3.59 6.88 2.25
CA SER A 736 4.42 5.94 1.46
C SER A 736 4.02 5.70 0.00
N TRP A 737 2.85 6.16 -0.46
CA TRP A 737 2.41 6.05 -1.85
C TRP A 737 2.52 7.38 -2.61
N ALA A 738 2.70 8.48 -1.89
CA ALA A 738 3.02 9.79 -2.43
C ALA A 738 4.51 10.02 -2.23
N ASP A 739 5.28 9.35 -3.07
CA ASP A 739 6.73 9.47 -3.07
C ASP A 739 7.14 10.94 -3.31
N ALA A 740 8.22 11.43 -2.70
CA ALA A 740 8.69 12.80 -2.93
C ALA A 740 9.01 13.05 -4.42
N GLY A 741 9.33 11.98 -5.16
CA GLY A 741 9.42 11.96 -6.63
C GLY A 741 8.08 12.19 -7.32
N ARG A 742 6.97 11.63 -6.83
CA ARG A 742 5.62 11.88 -7.35
C ARG A 742 5.21 13.34 -7.13
N ARG A 743 5.51 13.92 -5.95
CA ARG A 743 5.27 15.36 -5.67
C ARG A 743 6.04 16.29 -6.63
N ARG A 744 7.33 16.02 -6.87
CA ARG A 744 8.16 16.81 -7.81
C ARG A 744 7.73 16.62 -9.27
N LEU A 745 7.37 15.41 -9.69
CA LEU A 745 6.91 15.11 -11.05
C LEU A 745 5.56 15.76 -11.38
N LEU A 746 4.61 15.75 -10.43
CA LEU A 746 3.26 16.29 -10.65
C LEU A 746 3.20 17.83 -10.52
N GLN A 747 4.24 18.47 -9.96
CA GLN A 747 4.42 19.93 -9.90
C GLN A 747 5.38 20.46 -10.98
N ALA A 748 6.24 19.61 -11.57
CA ALA A 748 7.28 20.05 -12.49
C ALA A 748 6.71 20.80 -13.71
N ASN A 749 7.40 21.87 -14.09
CA ASN A 749 7.26 22.51 -15.39
C ASN A 749 7.52 21.45 -16.48
N LEU A 750 6.79 21.52 -17.59
CA LEU A 750 6.91 20.55 -18.69
C LEU A 750 8.37 20.38 -19.15
N ASN A 751 9.17 21.44 -19.08
CA ASN A 751 10.59 21.44 -19.47
C ASN A 751 11.52 20.67 -18.51
N SER A 752 11.10 20.41 -17.26
CA SER A 752 11.90 19.68 -16.26
C SER A 752 11.34 18.28 -15.94
N LEU A 753 10.25 17.88 -16.60
CA LEU A 753 9.62 16.58 -16.45
C LEU A 753 10.43 15.50 -17.21
N LYS A 754 10.70 14.36 -16.57
CA LYS A 754 11.21 13.15 -17.23
C LYS A 754 10.08 12.13 -17.38
N PRO A 755 9.27 12.17 -18.47
CA PRO A 755 8.17 11.24 -18.66
C PRO A 755 8.66 9.82 -18.98
N ASN A 756 7.88 8.80 -18.61
CA ASN A 756 8.16 7.42 -18.97
C ASN A 756 7.86 7.13 -20.45
N ALA A 757 6.87 7.83 -21.02
CA ALA A 757 6.52 7.78 -22.42
C ALA A 757 6.13 9.17 -22.94
N VAL A 758 6.48 9.45 -24.19
CA VAL A 758 6.03 10.66 -24.91
C VAL A 758 5.20 10.22 -26.10
N VAL A 759 3.98 10.72 -26.19
CA VAL A 759 3.05 10.53 -27.30
C VAL A 759 3.02 11.81 -28.12
N ALA A 760 3.26 11.73 -29.43
CA ALA A 760 3.16 12.87 -30.34
C ALA A 760 2.76 12.42 -31.76
N GLN A 761 1.71 13.03 -32.32
CA GLN A 761 1.21 12.69 -33.66
C GLN A 761 2.19 13.10 -34.78
N ASP A 762 3.00 14.13 -34.55
CA ASP A 762 4.03 14.64 -35.48
C ASP A 762 5.26 13.71 -35.61
N GLY A 763 5.34 12.65 -34.80
CA GLY A 763 6.46 11.71 -34.79
C GLY A 763 7.65 12.12 -33.91
N SER A 764 7.56 13.25 -33.19
CA SER A 764 8.61 13.71 -32.26
C SER A 764 8.63 12.96 -30.92
N GLY A 765 7.65 12.09 -30.67
CA GLY A 765 7.52 11.24 -29.48
C GLY A 765 7.82 9.78 -29.78
N LYS A 766 7.97 8.97 -28.72
CA LYS A 766 8.20 7.51 -28.83
C LYS A 766 6.98 6.78 -29.40
N PHE A 767 5.77 7.29 -29.14
CA PHE A 767 4.52 6.73 -29.62
C PHE A 767 3.73 7.79 -30.39
N ARG A 768 2.92 7.35 -31.36
CA ARG A 768 1.98 8.24 -32.08
C ARG A 768 0.57 8.23 -31.49
N THR A 769 0.24 7.19 -30.73
CA THR A 769 -1.09 6.96 -30.13
C THR A 769 -0.95 6.78 -28.63
N ILE A 770 -2.01 7.12 -27.89
CA ILE A 770 -2.05 6.99 -26.43
C ILE A 770 -2.19 5.50 -26.05
N ASN A 771 -2.99 4.75 -26.81
CA ASN A 771 -3.15 3.31 -26.59
C ASN A 771 -1.83 2.55 -26.67
N ASP A 772 -0.93 2.89 -27.59
CA ASP A 772 0.37 2.21 -27.69
C ASP A 772 1.30 2.57 -26.52
N ALA A 773 1.23 3.81 -26.01
CA ALA A 773 1.95 4.19 -24.80
C ALA A 773 1.44 3.47 -23.54
N LEU A 774 0.13 3.24 -23.44
CA LEU A 774 -0.49 2.45 -22.37
C LEU A 774 -0.14 0.96 -22.46
N LYS A 775 -0.12 0.37 -23.67
CA LYS A 775 0.34 -1.02 -23.86
C LYS A 775 1.80 -1.21 -23.48
N ALA A 776 2.62 -0.18 -23.66
CA ALA A 776 4.03 -0.19 -23.27
C ALA A 776 4.26 0.07 -21.76
N ALA A 777 3.21 0.44 -21.01
CA ALA A 777 3.31 0.61 -19.56
C ALA A 777 3.67 -0.74 -18.89
N PRO A 778 4.63 -0.75 -17.95
CA PRO A 778 5.04 -1.97 -17.28
C PRO A 778 3.89 -2.55 -16.45
N PRO A 779 3.84 -3.89 -16.27
CA PRO A 779 2.80 -4.53 -15.48
C PRO A 779 2.85 -4.09 -14.00
N PRO A 780 1.75 -4.25 -13.25
CA PRO A 780 1.46 -3.53 -11.99
C PRO A 780 2.36 -3.85 -10.77
N LYS A 781 3.42 -4.64 -10.96
CA LYS A 781 4.35 -5.09 -9.91
C LYS A 781 5.37 -4.02 -9.51
N SER A 782 5.22 -2.83 -10.06
CA SER A 782 6.07 -1.67 -9.87
C SER A 782 5.19 -0.63 -9.19
N ASN A 783 5.41 -0.32 -7.91
CA ASN A 783 4.79 0.83 -7.22
C ASN A 783 5.34 2.17 -7.78
N GLN A 784 5.61 2.22 -9.08
CA GLN A 784 6.16 3.34 -9.81
C GLN A 784 5.05 3.96 -10.62
N THR A 785 4.83 5.25 -10.40
CA THR A 785 3.99 6.11 -11.23
C THR A 785 4.43 6.03 -12.69
N TYR A 786 3.52 5.73 -13.62
CA TYR A 786 3.82 5.73 -15.06
C TYR A 786 3.29 7.00 -15.72
N VAL A 787 4.20 7.91 -16.04
CA VAL A 787 3.91 9.24 -16.59
C VAL A 787 3.96 9.22 -18.11
N ILE A 788 2.83 9.50 -18.73
CA ILE A 788 2.68 9.65 -20.18
C ILE A 788 2.50 11.15 -20.47
N LEU A 789 3.50 11.74 -21.14
CA LEU A 789 3.41 13.07 -21.71
C LEU A 789 2.74 12.96 -23.08
N ILE A 790 1.63 13.67 -23.27
CA ILE A 790 0.85 13.69 -24.49
C ILE A 790 1.00 15.08 -25.09
N LYS A 791 1.70 15.20 -26.21
CA LYS A 791 1.92 16.49 -26.87
C LYS A 791 0.63 17.06 -27.46
N ALA A 792 0.62 18.35 -27.72
CA ALA A 792 -0.47 19.05 -28.38
C ALA A 792 -0.92 18.31 -29.66
N GLY A 793 -2.23 18.19 -29.82
CA GLY A 793 -2.84 17.39 -30.87
C GLY A 793 -4.26 16.94 -30.52
N VAL A 794 -4.96 16.46 -31.54
CA VAL A 794 -6.31 15.89 -31.41
C VAL A 794 -6.22 14.39 -31.64
N TYR A 795 -6.34 13.63 -30.56
CA TYR A 795 -6.21 12.18 -30.52
C TYR A 795 -7.58 11.54 -30.66
N LYS A 796 -7.91 11.06 -31.86
CA LYS A 796 -9.16 10.35 -32.16
C LYS A 796 -9.03 8.88 -31.73
N GLU A 797 -9.14 8.63 -30.43
CA GLU A 797 -8.93 7.31 -29.82
C GLU A 797 -9.94 7.06 -28.70
N TYR A 798 -10.37 5.81 -28.56
CA TYR A 798 -11.05 5.35 -27.36
C TYR A 798 -10.02 4.75 -26.40
N ILE A 799 -10.00 5.25 -25.17
CA ILE A 799 -9.00 4.88 -24.16
C ILE A 799 -9.69 4.16 -23.01
N GLU A 800 -9.17 3.00 -22.62
CA GLU A 800 -9.59 2.29 -21.43
C GLU A 800 -8.37 1.99 -20.56
N ILE A 801 -8.39 2.50 -19.32
CA ILE A 801 -7.39 2.19 -18.29
C ILE A 801 -8.01 1.15 -17.37
N PRO A 802 -7.70 -0.14 -17.57
CA PRO A 802 -8.36 -1.22 -16.84
C PRO A 802 -7.96 -1.20 -15.36
N ARG A 803 -8.78 -1.82 -14.52
CA ARG A 803 -8.64 -1.87 -13.05
C ARG A 803 -7.28 -2.35 -12.53
N HIS A 804 -6.54 -3.12 -13.32
CA HIS A 804 -5.21 -3.59 -12.93
C HIS A 804 -4.09 -2.58 -13.24
N GLN A 805 -4.32 -1.58 -14.09
CA GLN A 805 -3.35 -0.52 -14.41
C GLN A 805 -3.54 0.68 -13.48
N ASN A 806 -3.00 0.59 -12.27
CA ASN A 806 -3.04 1.66 -11.28
C ASN A 806 -1.89 2.66 -11.45
N ASP A 807 -2.00 3.84 -10.84
CA ASP A 807 -0.94 4.87 -10.79
C ASP A 807 -0.47 5.39 -12.18
N ILE A 808 -1.37 5.40 -13.16
CA ILE A 808 -1.17 6.03 -14.47
C ILE A 808 -1.35 7.55 -14.36
N VAL A 809 -0.45 8.29 -15.00
CA VAL A 809 -0.46 9.76 -15.03
C VAL A 809 -0.47 10.27 -16.46
N PHE A 810 -1.51 11.00 -16.83
CA PHE A 810 -1.58 11.74 -18.09
C PHE A 810 -1.20 13.20 -17.88
N ILE A 811 -0.27 13.70 -18.69
CA ILE A 811 0.13 15.10 -18.71
C ILE A 811 0.02 15.59 -20.14
N GLY A 812 -0.87 16.54 -20.40
CA GLY A 812 -0.93 17.24 -21.69
C GLY A 812 -0.11 18.54 -21.70
N GLU A 813 -0.03 19.18 -22.86
CA GLU A 813 0.59 20.51 -23.02
C GLU A 813 -0.42 21.68 -22.87
N GLY A 814 -1.61 21.37 -22.33
CA GLY A 814 -2.71 22.31 -22.11
C GLY A 814 -4.05 21.71 -22.52
N ALA A 815 -5.09 21.90 -21.71
CA ALA A 815 -6.38 21.25 -21.90
C ALA A 815 -7.09 21.61 -23.22
N ASP A 816 -6.81 22.78 -23.79
CA ASP A 816 -7.32 23.20 -25.10
C ASP A 816 -6.43 22.74 -26.27
N LYS A 817 -5.16 22.42 -25.99
CA LYS A 817 -4.14 22.04 -26.99
C LYS A 817 -4.03 20.53 -27.18
N THR A 818 -4.21 19.77 -26.10
CA THR A 818 -4.11 18.31 -26.08
C THR A 818 -5.50 17.74 -25.79
N ARG A 819 -6.14 17.13 -26.78
CA ARG A 819 -7.53 16.64 -26.66
C ARG A 819 -7.67 15.21 -27.14
N ILE A 820 -8.29 14.36 -26.31
CA ILE A 820 -8.71 13.00 -26.67
C ILE A 820 -10.18 13.05 -27.04
N THR A 821 -10.55 12.57 -28.22
CA THR A 821 -11.91 12.70 -28.76
C THR A 821 -12.45 11.40 -29.34
N GLY A 822 -13.74 11.20 -29.15
CA GLY A 822 -14.54 10.09 -29.66
C GLY A 822 -15.98 10.53 -29.85
N ASN A 823 -16.84 9.65 -30.38
CA ASN A 823 -18.24 9.96 -30.69
C ASN A 823 -19.22 8.79 -30.47
N LYS A 824 -18.86 7.81 -29.62
CA LYS A 824 -19.80 6.72 -29.27
C LYS A 824 -20.99 7.31 -28.51
N ASN A 825 -22.19 6.78 -28.76
CA ASN A 825 -23.43 7.33 -28.22
C ASN A 825 -24.56 6.30 -28.17
N PHE A 826 -25.62 6.64 -27.44
CA PHE A 826 -26.77 5.77 -27.21
C PHE A 826 -27.64 5.55 -28.45
N VAL A 827 -27.86 6.58 -29.27
CA VAL A 827 -28.68 6.48 -30.48
C VAL A 827 -28.14 5.42 -31.44
N ASP A 828 -26.81 5.32 -31.55
CA ASP A 828 -26.14 4.34 -32.40
C ASP A 828 -26.07 2.93 -31.78
N GLY A 829 -26.86 2.67 -30.73
CA GLY A 829 -27.05 1.34 -30.14
C GLY A 829 -26.08 0.98 -29.01
N ILE A 830 -25.21 1.91 -28.57
CA ILE A 830 -24.22 1.67 -27.54
C ILE A 830 -24.76 2.13 -26.18
N GLY A 831 -24.90 1.22 -25.21
CA GLY A 831 -25.32 1.59 -23.86
C GLY A 831 -24.38 2.63 -23.22
N THR A 832 -24.94 3.58 -22.46
CA THR A 832 -24.23 4.74 -21.88
C THR A 832 -22.89 4.39 -21.21
N TYR A 833 -22.81 3.27 -20.49
CA TYR A 833 -21.58 2.85 -19.83
C TYR A 833 -20.37 2.68 -20.78
N LYS A 834 -20.62 2.26 -22.04
CA LYS A 834 -19.60 2.01 -23.07
C LYS A 834 -19.47 3.16 -24.08
N THR A 835 -20.20 4.27 -23.92
CA THR A 835 -20.07 5.44 -24.82
C THR A 835 -18.85 6.32 -24.49
N ALA A 836 -18.20 6.09 -23.35
CA ALA A 836 -17.05 6.85 -22.89
C ALA A 836 -15.91 6.91 -23.92
N THR A 837 -15.48 8.13 -24.27
CA THR A 837 -14.23 8.34 -25.02
C THR A 837 -13.04 7.84 -24.19
N VAL A 838 -12.99 8.22 -22.92
CA VAL A 838 -11.99 7.72 -21.96
C VAL A 838 -12.68 7.07 -20.76
N ALA A 839 -12.32 5.83 -20.46
CA ALA A 839 -12.79 5.08 -19.31
C ALA A 839 -11.61 4.77 -18.37
N VAL A 840 -11.70 5.25 -17.12
CA VAL A 840 -10.65 5.07 -16.09
C VAL A 840 -11.17 4.15 -14.99
N MET A 841 -10.56 2.97 -14.85
CA MET A 841 -10.93 1.97 -13.84
C MET A 841 -9.76 1.62 -12.90
N GLY A 842 -8.52 1.98 -13.27
CA GLY A 842 -7.33 1.82 -12.43
C GLY A 842 -7.22 2.92 -11.36
N ASP A 843 -7.02 2.51 -10.11
CA ASP A 843 -6.98 3.37 -8.93
C ASP A 843 -5.78 4.35 -8.97
N ARG A 844 -5.95 5.50 -8.30
CA ARG A 844 -4.94 6.57 -8.18
C ARG A 844 -4.51 7.17 -9.51
N PHE A 845 -5.40 7.15 -10.50
CA PHE A 845 -5.21 7.85 -11.76
C PHE A 845 -5.05 9.37 -11.54
N PHE A 846 -4.15 9.98 -12.31
CA PHE A 846 -3.97 11.41 -12.31
C PHE A 846 -3.96 11.94 -13.74
N ALA A 847 -4.68 13.02 -14.01
CA ALA A 847 -4.56 13.76 -15.26
C ALA A 847 -4.35 15.25 -14.99
N ARG A 848 -3.45 15.87 -15.76
CA ARG A 848 -3.35 17.33 -15.84
C ARG A 848 -3.21 17.86 -17.25
N ASP A 849 -3.70 19.08 -17.45
CA ASP A 849 -3.46 19.88 -18.66
C ASP A 849 -3.91 19.17 -19.95
N ILE A 850 -5.05 18.46 -19.90
CA ILE A 850 -5.57 17.65 -21.02
C ILE A 850 -7.11 17.73 -21.13
N GLY A 851 -7.63 17.68 -22.35
CA GLY A 851 -9.06 17.65 -22.67
C GLY A 851 -9.58 16.26 -23.03
N PHE A 852 -10.76 15.91 -22.52
CA PHE A 852 -11.53 14.70 -22.84
C PHE A 852 -12.84 15.12 -23.50
N GLU A 853 -13.10 14.63 -24.71
CA GLU A 853 -14.22 15.07 -25.54
C GLU A 853 -15.06 13.90 -26.05
N ASN A 854 -16.37 14.06 -26.01
CA ASN A 854 -17.29 13.28 -26.85
C ASN A 854 -18.02 14.22 -27.81
N SER A 855 -17.73 14.05 -29.10
CA SER A 855 -18.18 14.90 -30.20
C SER A 855 -19.47 14.42 -30.88
N ALA A 856 -20.21 13.47 -30.29
CA ALA A 856 -21.42 12.91 -30.88
C ALA A 856 -22.53 13.95 -31.11
N GLY A 857 -22.63 14.98 -30.25
CA GLY A 857 -23.63 16.03 -30.35
C GLY A 857 -24.94 15.73 -29.61
N PRO A 858 -25.85 16.73 -29.48
CA PRO A 858 -27.04 16.61 -28.65
C PRO A 858 -28.14 15.73 -29.25
N THR A 859 -28.16 15.53 -30.57
CA THR A 859 -29.10 14.63 -31.26
C THR A 859 -28.80 13.15 -31.02
N LYS A 860 -27.63 12.84 -30.46
CA LYS A 860 -27.16 11.47 -30.18
C LYS A 860 -27.43 11.00 -28.75
N HIS A 861 -28.12 11.82 -27.95
CA HIS A 861 -28.44 11.55 -26.55
C HIS A 861 -27.19 11.21 -25.73
N GLN A 862 -27.23 10.20 -24.85
CA GLN A 862 -26.16 9.90 -23.90
C GLN A 862 -24.84 9.59 -24.61
N ALA A 863 -23.81 10.39 -24.33
CA ALA A 863 -22.50 10.28 -24.98
C ALA A 863 -21.39 10.77 -24.03
N VAL A 864 -20.74 9.82 -23.36
CA VAL A 864 -19.80 10.13 -22.28
C VAL A 864 -18.43 10.54 -22.84
N ALA A 865 -17.87 11.64 -22.35
CA ALA A 865 -16.50 12.05 -22.65
C ALA A 865 -15.49 11.35 -21.73
N LEU A 866 -15.77 11.35 -20.42
CA LEU A 866 -14.93 10.72 -19.41
C LEU A 866 -15.80 9.93 -18.42
N ARG A 867 -15.48 8.64 -18.25
CA ARG A 867 -16.03 7.79 -17.19
C ARG A 867 -14.94 7.44 -16.19
N VAL A 868 -15.21 7.65 -14.90
CA VAL A 868 -14.26 7.36 -13.82
C VAL A 868 -14.89 6.38 -12.83
N SER A 869 -14.31 5.18 -12.76
CA SER A 869 -14.66 4.07 -11.88
C SER A 869 -13.43 3.65 -11.05
N ALA A 870 -12.60 4.63 -10.66
CA ALA A 870 -11.30 4.43 -10.00
C ALA A 870 -11.20 5.24 -8.71
N ASP A 871 -10.74 4.59 -7.63
CA ASP A 871 -10.63 5.21 -6.31
C ASP A 871 -9.40 6.12 -6.22
N LYS A 872 -9.56 7.25 -5.52
CA LYS A 872 -8.52 8.27 -5.31
C LYS A 872 -7.99 8.88 -6.61
N SER A 873 -8.88 9.14 -7.57
CA SER A 873 -8.55 9.75 -8.86
C SER A 873 -8.48 11.29 -8.76
N ILE A 874 -7.50 11.91 -9.42
CA ILE A 874 -7.28 13.36 -9.42
C ILE A 874 -7.26 13.92 -10.85
N PHE A 875 -7.99 15.00 -11.07
CA PHE A 875 -7.98 15.76 -12.33
C PHE A 875 -7.65 17.22 -12.03
N TYR A 876 -6.63 17.76 -12.70
CA TYR A 876 -6.15 19.11 -12.46
C TYR A 876 -5.98 19.90 -13.76
N ARG A 877 -6.72 21.01 -13.93
CA ARG A 877 -6.73 21.79 -15.18
C ARG A 877 -7.06 20.94 -16.40
N CYS A 878 -8.11 20.12 -16.28
CA CYS A 878 -8.62 19.30 -17.37
C CYS A 878 -9.91 19.90 -17.94
N ASN A 879 -10.17 19.62 -19.21
CA ASN A 879 -11.44 19.92 -19.85
C ASN A 879 -12.23 18.63 -20.07
N MET A 880 -13.51 18.61 -19.72
CA MET A 880 -14.44 17.55 -20.08
C MET A 880 -15.55 18.19 -20.93
N ASP A 881 -15.62 17.83 -22.21
CA ASP A 881 -16.50 18.47 -23.18
C ASP A 881 -17.43 17.45 -23.86
N GLY A 882 -18.73 17.77 -23.89
CA GLY A 882 -19.78 16.91 -24.42
C GLY A 882 -21.14 17.60 -24.41
N TYR A 883 -22.21 16.82 -24.54
CA TYR A 883 -23.59 17.30 -24.46
C TYR A 883 -24.32 16.62 -23.32
N GLN A 884 -25.04 15.53 -23.59
CA GLN A 884 -25.70 14.75 -22.56
C GLN A 884 -24.71 13.73 -21.98
N ASP A 885 -24.68 13.61 -20.65
CA ASP A 885 -23.86 12.64 -19.92
C ASP A 885 -22.33 12.86 -20.08
N THR A 886 -21.85 14.11 -20.18
CA THR A 886 -20.43 14.43 -20.44
C THR A 886 -19.46 13.73 -19.48
N LEU A 887 -19.64 13.88 -18.16
CA LEU A 887 -18.77 13.34 -17.12
C LEU A 887 -19.52 12.31 -16.27
N TYR A 888 -19.14 11.06 -16.41
CA TYR A 888 -19.68 9.97 -15.61
C TYR A 888 -18.77 9.70 -14.40
N THR A 889 -19.03 10.39 -13.28
CA THR A 889 -18.41 10.11 -11.97
C THR A 889 -19.03 8.85 -11.38
N HIS A 890 -18.69 7.70 -11.98
CA HIS A 890 -19.39 6.44 -11.80
C HIS A 890 -19.39 5.95 -10.34
N THR A 891 -18.22 5.78 -9.72
CA THR A 891 -18.11 5.32 -8.32
C THR A 891 -16.75 5.69 -7.66
N TYR A 892 -16.61 5.48 -6.34
CA TYR A 892 -15.44 5.78 -5.48
C TYR A 892 -15.08 7.25 -5.25
N ARG A 893 -13.95 7.51 -4.58
CA ARG A 893 -13.47 8.86 -4.23
C ARG A 893 -12.76 9.52 -5.41
N GLN A 894 -13.21 10.72 -5.78
CA GLN A 894 -12.69 11.46 -6.94
C GLN A 894 -12.56 12.95 -6.61
N PHE A 895 -11.48 13.57 -7.08
CA PHE A 895 -11.23 14.99 -6.87
C PHE A 895 -10.90 15.72 -8.18
N TYR A 896 -11.59 16.82 -8.42
CA TYR A 896 -11.44 17.66 -9.60
C TYR A 896 -11.07 19.07 -9.16
N ARG A 897 -9.94 19.59 -9.65
CA ARG A 897 -9.44 20.93 -9.33
C ARG A 897 -9.20 21.74 -10.59
N ASP A 898 -9.68 22.98 -10.59
CA ASP A 898 -9.47 23.94 -11.69
C ASP A 898 -9.87 23.40 -13.08
N CYS A 899 -10.84 22.48 -13.13
CA CYS A 899 -11.31 21.84 -14.37
C CYS A 899 -12.48 22.62 -14.98
N LYS A 900 -12.68 22.48 -16.30
CA LYS A 900 -13.87 22.97 -17.02
C LYS A 900 -14.69 21.79 -17.50
N ILE A 901 -15.95 21.71 -17.08
CA ILE A 901 -16.90 20.68 -17.51
C ILE A 901 -18.02 21.37 -18.28
N THR A 902 -18.27 20.93 -19.51
CA THR A 902 -19.27 21.53 -20.42
C THR A 902 -20.32 20.49 -20.84
N GLY A 903 -21.60 20.85 -20.81
CA GLY A 903 -22.67 19.92 -21.20
C GLY A 903 -24.08 20.49 -21.08
N THR A 904 -25.07 19.61 -21.24
CA THR A 904 -26.51 19.93 -21.34
C THR A 904 -27.33 19.18 -20.27
N ILE A 905 -27.81 17.99 -20.61
CA ILE A 905 -28.60 17.11 -19.73
C ILE A 905 -27.65 16.23 -18.94
N ASP A 906 -27.84 16.22 -17.61
CA ASP A 906 -27.18 15.31 -16.67
C ASP A 906 -25.64 15.23 -16.84
N PHE A 907 -25.01 16.36 -17.18
CA PHE A 907 -23.64 16.31 -17.70
C PHE A 907 -22.56 16.01 -16.64
N ILE A 908 -22.93 16.01 -15.35
CA ILE A 908 -22.16 15.38 -14.26
C ILE A 908 -23.08 14.40 -13.55
N PHE A 909 -22.84 13.10 -13.69
CA PHE A 909 -23.74 12.07 -13.16
C PHE A 909 -22.98 10.86 -12.61
N GLY A 910 -23.67 10.03 -11.84
CA GLY A 910 -23.12 8.82 -11.22
C GLY A 910 -23.21 8.81 -9.69
N ASP A 911 -22.53 7.85 -9.05
CA ASP A 911 -22.62 7.58 -7.61
C ASP A 911 -21.25 7.60 -6.90
N ALA A 912 -20.25 8.23 -7.50
CA ALA A 912 -18.98 8.50 -6.85
C ALA A 912 -19.15 9.41 -5.62
N ALA A 913 -18.18 9.37 -4.72
CA ALA A 913 -17.88 10.46 -3.81
C ALA A 913 -16.97 11.46 -4.55
N ALA A 914 -17.58 12.39 -5.28
CA ALA A 914 -16.88 13.32 -6.16
C ALA A 914 -16.95 14.75 -5.63
N ILE A 915 -15.79 15.38 -5.46
CA ILE A 915 -15.69 16.79 -5.06
C ILE A 915 -14.98 17.59 -6.14
N PHE A 916 -15.64 18.66 -6.56
CA PHE A 916 -15.16 19.64 -7.51
C PHE A 916 -14.80 20.89 -6.73
N GLN A 917 -13.53 21.30 -6.82
CA GLN A 917 -13.04 22.50 -6.16
C GLN A 917 -12.52 23.49 -7.19
N ASN A 918 -13.03 24.73 -7.15
CA ASN A 918 -12.62 25.79 -8.07
C ASN A 918 -12.79 25.44 -9.57
N CYS A 919 -13.78 24.61 -9.88
CA CYS A 919 -14.07 24.19 -11.25
C CYS A 919 -15.12 25.10 -11.92
N LYS A 920 -15.21 25.03 -13.25
CA LYS A 920 -16.21 25.74 -14.07
C LYS A 920 -17.17 24.72 -14.70
N MET A 921 -18.45 24.86 -14.39
CA MET A 921 -19.55 24.07 -14.93
C MET A 921 -20.28 24.95 -15.92
N VAL A 922 -20.13 24.64 -17.20
CA VAL A 922 -20.60 25.48 -18.30
C VAL A 922 -21.76 24.79 -19.01
N VAL A 923 -22.96 25.34 -18.81
CA VAL A 923 -24.18 24.86 -19.47
C VAL A 923 -24.18 25.34 -20.92
N ARG A 924 -24.33 24.42 -21.87
CA ARG A 924 -24.41 24.74 -23.30
C ARG A 924 -25.82 24.60 -23.83
N LYS A 925 -26.06 25.09 -25.05
CA LYS A 925 -27.37 25.02 -25.70
C LYS A 925 -27.77 23.54 -25.97
N PRO A 926 -28.89 23.04 -25.41
CA PRO A 926 -29.45 21.72 -25.72
C PRO A 926 -30.29 21.77 -27.02
N LEU A 927 -30.99 20.67 -27.34
CA LEU A 927 -32.03 20.70 -28.37
C LEU A 927 -33.23 21.56 -27.92
N GLU A 928 -34.09 21.91 -28.86
CA GLU A 928 -35.36 22.56 -28.56
C GLU A 928 -36.20 21.71 -27.58
N ASN A 929 -36.94 22.40 -26.71
CA ASN A 929 -37.81 21.79 -25.68
C ASN A 929 -37.09 20.91 -24.64
N GLN A 930 -35.76 20.98 -24.55
CA GLN A 930 -35.00 20.33 -23.48
C GLN A 930 -34.62 21.33 -22.38
N ALA A 931 -34.50 20.82 -21.16
CA ALA A 931 -33.90 21.53 -20.03
C ALA A 931 -32.51 20.95 -19.72
N CYS A 932 -31.63 21.78 -19.16
CA CYS A 932 -30.30 21.35 -18.75
C CYS A 932 -30.24 21.02 -17.26
N MET A 933 -29.45 20.02 -16.90
CA MET A 933 -29.23 19.60 -15.53
C MET A 933 -27.73 19.51 -15.31
N VAL A 934 -27.20 20.31 -14.38
CA VAL A 934 -25.77 20.26 -14.05
C VAL A 934 -25.41 18.91 -13.45
N THR A 935 -26.25 18.40 -12.54
CA THR A 935 -26.00 17.12 -11.87
C THR A 935 -27.17 16.14 -11.96
N ALA A 936 -26.84 14.85 -12.04
CA ALA A 936 -27.79 13.75 -11.86
C ALA A 936 -27.17 12.67 -10.97
N GLN A 937 -27.20 12.89 -9.66
CA GLN A 937 -26.53 12.00 -8.70
C GLN A 937 -27.35 10.73 -8.47
N GLY A 938 -26.69 9.57 -8.56
CA GLY A 938 -27.28 8.24 -8.66
C GLY A 938 -27.23 7.39 -7.39
N ARG A 939 -27.27 7.97 -6.18
CA ARG A 939 -27.21 7.19 -4.95
C ARG A 939 -28.47 6.39 -4.68
N LYS A 940 -28.33 5.06 -4.67
CA LYS A 940 -29.44 4.13 -4.45
C LYS A 940 -29.62 3.65 -3.01
N ASP A 941 -28.59 3.73 -2.16
CA ASP A 941 -28.68 3.35 -0.74
C ASP A 941 -28.37 4.54 0.16
N GLN A 942 -29.21 4.79 1.16
CA GLN A 942 -29.07 5.92 2.10
C GLN A 942 -27.73 5.92 2.87
N ARG A 943 -27.09 4.76 3.04
CA ARG A 943 -25.81 4.59 3.75
C ARG A 943 -24.60 4.59 2.80
N SER A 944 -24.82 4.63 1.48
CA SER A 944 -23.75 4.75 0.48
C SER A 944 -23.00 6.08 0.62
N THR A 945 -21.71 6.05 0.27
CA THR A 945 -20.80 7.21 0.27
C THR A 945 -21.02 8.16 -0.89
N GLY A 946 -21.84 7.80 -1.89
CA GLY A 946 -22.05 8.61 -3.09
C GLY A 946 -22.48 10.05 -2.78
N ILE A 947 -21.82 11.01 -3.42
CA ILE A 947 -22.12 12.44 -3.31
C ILE A 947 -21.48 13.21 -4.47
N ILE A 948 -22.15 14.25 -4.95
CA ILE A 948 -21.51 15.29 -5.77
C ILE A 948 -21.42 16.56 -4.94
N VAL A 949 -20.22 17.10 -4.74
CA VAL A 949 -20.00 18.38 -4.06
C VAL A 949 -19.36 19.37 -5.03
N LEU A 950 -20.03 20.50 -5.25
CA LEU A 950 -19.49 21.64 -5.99
C LEU A 950 -19.04 22.70 -4.98
N GLN A 951 -17.74 22.76 -4.68
CA GLN A 951 -17.15 23.69 -3.72
C GLN A 951 -16.38 24.81 -4.42
N ASN A 952 -16.72 26.06 -4.13
CA ASN A 952 -16.11 27.24 -4.78
C ASN A 952 -16.06 27.15 -6.32
N CYS A 953 -17.09 26.56 -6.90
CA CYS A 953 -17.21 26.39 -8.33
C CYS A 953 -17.93 27.57 -8.98
N TYR A 954 -17.84 27.66 -10.31
CA TYR A 954 -18.60 28.60 -11.12
C TYR A 954 -19.60 27.80 -11.96
N ILE A 955 -20.89 28.04 -11.75
CA ILE A 955 -21.97 27.45 -12.55
C ILE A 955 -22.49 28.55 -13.45
N THR A 956 -22.18 28.46 -14.75
CA THR A 956 -22.49 29.48 -15.76
C THR A 956 -23.03 28.82 -17.03
N ALA A 957 -23.35 29.62 -18.05
CA ALA A 957 -23.78 29.12 -19.35
C ALA A 957 -23.01 29.77 -20.51
N GLU A 958 -22.96 29.09 -21.65
CA GLU A 958 -22.43 29.65 -22.90
C GLU A 958 -23.33 30.79 -23.41
N PRO A 959 -22.77 31.79 -24.13
CA PRO A 959 -23.56 32.87 -24.72
C PRO A 959 -24.72 32.36 -25.59
N ALA A 960 -24.53 31.26 -26.32
CA ALA A 960 -25.54 30.66 -27.17
C ALA A 960 -26.75 30.08 -26.38
N PHE A 961 -26.55 29.67 -25.12
CA PHE A 961 -27.64 29.25 -24.24
C PHE A 961 -28.42 30.47 -23.72
N LEU A 962 -27.69 31.50 -23.26
CA LEU A 962 -28.26 32.74 -22.71
C LEU A 962 -29.05 33.55 -23.74
N ALA A 963 -28.71 33.42 -25.02
CA ALA A 963 -29.36 34.12 -26.12
C ALA A 963 -30.74 33.55 -26.50
N VAL A 964 -31.10 32.33 -26.06
CA VAL A 964 -32.36 31.69 -26.47
C VAL A 964 -33.57 32.35 -25.79
N LYS A 965 -34.63 32.59 -26.57
CA LYS A 965 -35.91 33.14 -26.13
C LYS A 965 -37.07 32.22 -26.58
N PRO A 966 -37.96 31.76 -25.68
CA PRO A 966 -37.92 31.95 -24.22
C PRO A 966 -36.67 31.30 -23.61
N ALA A 967 -36.27 31.76 -22.42
CA ALA A 967 -35.08 31.25 -21.75
C ALA A 967 -35.22 29.74 -21.49
N ILE A 968 -34.16 28.98 -21.80
CA ILE A 968 -34.12 27.55 -21.56
C ILE A 968 -33.93 27.30 -20.06
N ALA A 969 -34.69 26.38 -19.50
CA ALA A 969 -34.54 26.01 -18.10
C ALA A 969 -33.21 25.28 -17.88
N SER A 970 -32.44 25.72 -16.88
CA SER A 970 -31.27 24.99 -16.37
C SER A 970 -31.37 24.88 -14.85
N TYR A 971 -31.04 23.70 -14.33
CA TYR A 971 -31.13 23.37 -12.91
C TYR A 971 -29.76 22.91 -12.37
N LEU A 972 -29.57 23.03 -11.06
CA LEU A 972 -28.42 22.46 -10.34
C LEU A 972 -28.39 20.94 -10.44
N GLY A 973 -29.55 20.29 -10.54
CA GLY A 973 -29.65 18.88 -10.84
C GLY A 973 -31.02 18.27 -10.59
N ARG A 974 -31.07 16.94 -10.71
CA ARG A 974 -32.27 16.12 -10.49
C ARG A 974 -31.94 14.73 -9.92
N PRO A 975 -32.84 14.11 -9.12
CA PRO A 975 -32.54 12.89 -8.38
C PRO A 975 -32.70 11.63 -9.23
N TRP A 976 -31.65 11.26 -9.96
CA TRP A 976 -31.65 10.05 -10.80
C TRP A 976 -32.01 8.78 -10.01
N LYS A 977 -31.54 8.67 -8.77
CA LYS A 977 -31.88 7.56 -7.86
C LYS A 977 -32.42 8.07 -6.53
N GLU A 978 -33.14 7.20 -5.84
CA GLU A 978 -33.97 7.46 -4.66
C GLU A 978 -33.30 8.27 -3.54
N PHE A 979 -32.01 8.05 -3.26
CA PHE A 979 -31.29 8.74 -2.19
C PHE A 979 -30.26 9.74 -2.72
N SER A 980 -30.50 10.28 -3.93
CA SER A 980 -29.63 11.23 -4.62
C SER A 980 -29.10 12.31 -3.68
N ARG A 981 -27.79 12.57 -3.72
CA ARG A 981 -27.14 13.52 -2.80
C ARG A 981 -26.17 14.45 -3.50
N THR A 982 -26.50 15.74 -3.52
CA THR A 982 -25.71 16.80 -4.16
C THR A 982 -25.64 18.02 -3.26
N ILE A 983 -24.44 18.56 -3.09
CA ILE A 983 -24.16 19.76 -2.28
C ILE A 983 -23.52 20.81 -3.17
N VAL A 984 -24.09 22.01 -3.21
CA VAL A 984 -23.48 23.16 -3.89
C VAL A 984 -23.12 24.18 -2.81
N MET A 985 -21.83 24.39 -2.58
CA MET A 985 -21.39 25.24 -1.47
C MET A 985 -20.27 26.18 -1.87
N GLN A 986 -20.27 27.38 -1.26
CA GLN A 986 -19.29 28.43 -1.49
C GLN A 986 -19.12 28.78 -2.98
N SER A 987 -20.09 28.47 -3.84
CA SER A 987 -19.97 28.51 -5.29
C SER A 987 -20.68 29.73 -5.88
N PHE A 988 -20.22 30.20 -7.04
CA PHE A 988 -20.91 31.20 -7.84
C PHE A 988 -21.94 30.52 -8.73
N ILE A 989 -23.20 30.96 -8.63
CA ILE A 989 -24.32 30.48 -9.45
C ILE A 989 -24.85 31.67 -10.26
N ASP A 990 -24.74 31.58 -11.58
CA ASP A 990 -25.18 32.63 -12.50
C ASP A 990 -26.69 32.55 -12.79
N THR A 991 -27.19 33.53 -13.53
CA THR A 991 -28.59 33.75 -13.91
C THR A 991 -29.20 32.61 -14.72
N ASN A 992 -28.39 31.72 -15.30
CA ASN A 992 -28.90 30.59 -16.09
C ASN A 992 -29.65 29.56 -15.24
N VAL A 993 -29.38 29.49 -13.93
CA VAL A 993 -30.09 28.56 -13.04
C VAL A 993 -31.44 29.15 -12.64
N VAL A 994 -32.51 28.41 -12.93
CA VAL A 994 -33.89 28.85 -12.63
C VAL A 994 -34.14 28.94 -11.10
N PRO A 995 -35.06 29.80 -10.63
CA PRO A 995 -35.28 30.03 -9.21
C PRO A 995 -35.64 28.77 -8.40
N GLU A 996 -36.30 27.80 -9.01
CA GLU A 996 -36.64 26.49 -8.44
C GLU A 996 -35.38 25.71 -8.03
N GLY A 997 -34.26 25.95 -8.72
CA GLY A 997 -32.93 25.40 -8.47
C GLY A 997 -32.78 23.92 -8.85
N TRP A 998 -33.75 23.08 -8.53
CA TRP A 998 -33.71 21.62 -8.71
C TRP A 998 -34.92 21.13 -9.49
N SER A 999 -34.75 20.09 -10.29
CA SER A 999 -35.84 19.51 -11.10
C SER A 999 -36.22 18.10 -10.63
N PRO A 1000 -37.51 17.71 -10.65
CA PRO A 1000 -37.91 16.33 -10.39
C PRO A 1000 -37.31 15.39 -11.45
N TRP A 1001 -37.04 14.14 -11.06
CA TRP A 1001 -36.72 13.10 -12.03
C TRP A 1001 -37.98 12.63 -12.76
N ALA A 1002 -38.97 12.15 -12.01
CA ALA A 1002 -40.28 11.73 -12.50
C ALA A 1002 -41.33 11.82 -11.38
N GLY A 1003 -42.35 12.65 -11.56
CA GLY A 1003 -43.41 12.84 -10.56
C GLY A 1003 -42.84 13.20 -9.17
N THR A 1004 -43.25 12.46 -8.14
CA THR A 1004 -42.80 12.63 -6.76
C THR A 1004 -41.64 11.71 -6.36
N TYR A 1005 -41.07 10.94 -7.31
CA TYR A 1005 -39.97 10.03 -7.03
C TYR A 1005 -38.77 10.75 -6.40
N ALA A 1006 -38.22 10.16 -5.33
CA ALA A 1006 -37.05 10.62 -4.58
C ALA A 1006 -37.16 11.99 -3.89
N LEU A 1007 -38.25 12.75 -4.07
CA LEU A 1007 -38.37 14.12 -3.55
C LEU A 1007 -38.32 14.17 -2.01
N ASP A 1008 -38.75 13.09 -1.34
CA ASP A 1008 -38.73 13.00 0.13
C ASP A 1008 -37.42 12.46 0.72
N THR A 1009 -36.65 11.74 -0.10
CA THR A 1009 -35.51 10.92 0.33
C THR A 1009 -34.17 11.43 -0.19
N CYS A 1010 -34.15 12.26 -1.23
CA CYS A 1010 -32.93 12.92 -1.69
C CYS A 1010 -32.38 13.88 -0.62
N TYR A 1011 -31.11 14.26 -0.77
CA TYR A 1011 -30.43 15.21 0.09
C TYR A 1011 -29.73 16.25 -0.78
N TYR A 1012 -30.42 17.34 -1.06
CA TYR A 1012 -29.88 18.48 -1.79
C TYR A 1012 -29.72 19.67 -0.88
N ALA A 1013 -28.54 20.28 -0.90
CA ALA A 1013 -28.25 21.42 -0.04
C ALA A 1013 -27.42 22.47 -0.76
N GLU A 1014 -27.68 23.72 -0.42
CA GLU A 1014 -26.96 24.89 -0.88
C GLU A 1014 -26.41 25.66 0.33
N PHE A 1015 -25.11 25.96 0.36
CA PHE A 1015 -24.48 26.62 1.51
C PHE A 1015 -23.52 27.73 1.10
N SER A 1016 -23.79 28.96 1.55
CA SER A 1016 -22.93 30.13 1.30
C SER A 1016 -22.57 30.36 -0.18
N ASN A 1017 -23.51 30.06 -1.09
CA ASN A 1017 -23.36 30.36 -2.51
C ASN A 1017 -23.51 31.86 -2.77
N ARG A 1018 -22.95 32.31 -3.90
CA ARG A 1018 -22.95 33.71 -4.35
C ARG A 1018 -23.43 33.80 -5.80
N GLY A 1019 -23.72 35.00 -6.27
CA GLY A 1019 -24.19 35.25 -7.62
C GLY A 1019 -25.72 35.27 -7.74
N PRO A 1020 -26.24 35.74 -8.88
CA PRO A 1020 -27.66 36.03 -9.05
C PRO A 1020 -28.56 34.79 -9.02
N GLY A 1021 -28.07 33.61 -9.44
CA GLY A 1021 -28.80 32.34 -9.37
C GLY A 1021 -28.79 31.68 -7.99
N ALA A 1022 -28.06 32.23 -7.02
CA ALA A 1022 -27.91 31.64 -5.68
C ALA A 1022 -29.06 31.95 -4.70
N ASN A 1023 -30.03 32.78 -5.10
CA ASN A 1023 -31.17 33.12 -4.25
C ASN A 1023 -32.06 31.88 -4.02
N GLN A 1024 -32.19 31.48 -2.75
CA GLN A 1024 -32.93 30.28 -2.37
C GLN A 1024 -34.43 30.52 -2.08
N ALA A 1025 -34.93 31.75 -2.15
CA ALA A 1025 -36.29 32.11 -1.72
C ALA A 1025 -37.41 31.39 -2.49
N LYS A 1026 -37.14 30.98 -3.73
CA LYS A 1026 -38.09 30.29 -4.63
C LYS A 1026 -37.67 28.85 -4.93
N ARG A 1027 -36.73 28.29 -4.16
CA ARG A 1027 -36.34 26.88 -4.34
C ARG A 1027 -37.55 25.99 -4.09
N VAL A 1028 -37.56 24.85 -4.78
CA VAL A 1028 -38.53 23.79 -4.53
C VAL A 1028 -38.58 23.42 -3.04
N THR A 1029 -39.77 23.07 -2.55
CA THR A 1029 -40.03 22.86 -1.11
C THR A 1029 -40.04 21.39 -0.71
N TRP A 1030 -39.41 20.52 -1.51
CA TRP A 1030 -39.38 19.09 -1.23
C TRP A 1030 -38.70 18.81 0.11
N LYS A 1031 -39.14 17.76 0.81
CA LYS A 1031 -38.50 17.34 2.06
C LYS A 1031 -37.01 16.98 1.86
N GLY A 1032 -36.61 16.59 0.66
CA GLY A 1032 -35.22 16.33 0.29
C GLY A 1032 -34.34 17.56 0.13
N ILE A 1033 -34.91 18.78 0.07
CA ILE A 1033 -34.14 20.03 0.16
C ILE A 1033 -33.78 20.29 1.62
N LYS A 1034 -32.48 20.31 1.91
CA LYS A 1034 -31.94 20.41 3.26
C LYS A 1034 -31.31 21.78 3.47
N LYS A 1035 -31.70 22.41 4.58
CA LYS A 1035 -30.96 23.54 5.15
C LYS A 1035 -29.88 22.96 6.06
N ILE A 1036 -28.63 23.26 5.76
CA ILE A 1036 -27.49 22.74 6.50
C ILE A 1036 -26.75 23.86 7.23
N SER A 1037 -26.28 23.56 8.43
CA SER A 1037 -25.43 24.43 9.24
C SER A 1037 -24.00 24.50 8.68
N ALA A 1038 -23.21 25.46 9.16
CA ALA A 1038 -21.78 25.55 8.82
C ALA A 1038 -21.00 24.29 9.23
N GLN A 1039 -21.36 23.68 10.37
CA GLN A 1039 -20.72 22.45 10.85
C GLN A 1039 -21.05 21.24 9.96
N GLU A 1040 -22.29 21.14 9.49
CA GLU A 1040 -22.69 20.10 8.52
C GLU A 1040 -22.02 20.33 7.16
N ALA A 1041 -21.96 21.57 6.68
CA ALA A 1041 -21.27 21.94 5.44
C ALA A 1041 -19.78 21.58 5.49
N GLU A 1042 -19.10 21.86 6.60
CA GLU A 1042 -17.70 21.48 6.83
C GLU A 1042 -17.51 19.95 6.70
N GLY A 1043 -18.51 19.15 7.08
CA GLY A 1043 -18.50 17.70 6.92
C GLY A 1043 -18.41 17.22 5.47
N PHE A 1044 -18.80 18.05 4.49
CA PHE A 1044 -18.74 17.74 3.05
C PHE A 1044 -17.47 18.25 2.36
N THR A 1045 -16.53 18.85 3.09
CA THR A 1045 -15.24 19.32 2.57
C THR A 1045 -14.33 18.15 2.21
N PRO A 1046 -13.37 18.30 1.28
CA PRO A 1046 -12.58 17.17 0.80
C PRO A 1046 -11.67 16.54 1.86
N GLY A 1047 -11.17 17.32 2.82
CA GLY A 1047 -10.39 16.81 3.93
C GLY A 1047 -11.18 15.88 4.85
N LYS A 1048 -12.47 16.17 5.08
CA LYS A 1048 -13.33 15.37 5.95
C LYS A 1048 -14.06 14.24 5.21
N TYR A 1049 -14.61 14.53 4.04
CA TYR A 1049 -15.47 13.59 3.33
C TYR A 1049 -14.69 12.58 2.48
N LEU A 1050 -13.61 13.02 1.82
CA LEU A 1050 -12.77 12.14 0.99
C LEU A 1050 -11.51 11.66 1.70
N GLU A 1051 -11.26 12.14 2.92
CA GLU A 1051 -9.96 12.01 3.60
C GLU A 1051 -8.82 12.55 2.72
N GLY A 1052 -9.09 13.66 2.01
CA GLY A 1052 -8.25 14.23 0.98
C GLY A 1052 -6.85 14.62 1.46
N ASP A 1053 -6.64 14.88 2.75
CA ASP A 1053 -5.32 15.23 3.27
C ASP A 1053 -4.31 14.10 3.15
N VAL A 1054 -4.82 12.87 3.16
CA VAL A 1054 -3.99 11.67 3.05
C VAL A 1054 -3.56 11.46 1.60
N TRP A 1055 -4.30 11.99 0.60
CA TRP A 1055 -4.08 11.67 -0.81
C TRP A 1055 -4.14 12.76 -1.88
N ILE A 1056 -4.90 13.82 -1.68
CA ILE A 1056 -4.88 14.97 -2.56
C ILE A 1056 -3.69 15.87 -2.20
N LYS A 1057 -3.50 16.18 -0.91
CA LYS A 1057 -2.39 17.04 -0.44
C LYS A 1057 -1.00 16.56 -0.91
N PRO A 1058 -0.67 15.26 -0.84
CA PRO A 1058 0.63 14.78 -1.30
C PRO A 1058 0.83 14.79 -2.82
N ALA A 1059 -0.24 14.88 -3.61
CA ALA A 1059 -0.15 14.99 -5.07
C ALA A 1059 0.42 16.34 -5.53
N GLY A 1060 0.48 17.34 -4.63
CA GLY A 1060 1.15 18.61 -4.89
C GLY A 1060 0.35 19.60 -5.76
N ILE A 1061 -0.94 19.36 -5.99
CA ILE A 1061 -1.84 20.31 -6.66
C ILE A 1061 -2.45 21.29 -5.63
N PRO A 1062 -2.97 22.46 -6.07
CA PRO A 1062 -3.77 23.32 -5.21
C PRO A 1062 -4.92 22.54 -4.56
N TYR A 1063 -5.02 22.62 -3.24
CA TYR A 1063 -5.96 21.82 -2.47
C TYR A 1063 -6.30 22.51 -1.15
N ASP A 1064 -7.58 22.84 -0.98
CA ASP A 1064 -8.13 23.36 0.26
C ASP A 1064 -8.85 22.23 1.00
N SER A 1065 -8.31 21.83 2.15
CA SER A 1065 -8.81 20.67 2.92
C SER A 1065 -10.21 20.90 3.51
N GLY A 1066 -10.44 22.06 4.11
CA GLY A 1066 -11.69 22.40 4.79
C GLY A 1066 -12.57 23.36 3.98
N MET A 1067 -13.36 24.15 4.69
CA MET A 1067 -14.09 25.25 4.07
C MET A 1067 -13.10 26.27 3.52
N MET A 1068 -13.39 26.79 2.33
CA MET A 1068 -12.58 27.82 1.71
C MET A 1068 -12.71 29.06 2.58
N LYS A 1069 -11.59 29.61 3.09
CA LYS A 1069 -11.62 30.83 3.90
C LYS A 1069 -12.35 31.90 3.10
N LYS A 1070 -13.36 32.54 3.70
CA LYS A 1070 -13.78 33.86 3.23
C LYS A 1070 -12.50 34.69 3.18
N MET A 1071 -12.19 35.32 2.06
CA MET A 1071 -11.32 36.48 2.11
C MET A 1071 -12.03 37.46 3.06
N SER A 1072 -11.60 37.49 4.32
CA SER A 1072 -11.96 38.52 5.26
C SER A 1072 -11.32 39.79 4.74
N SER A 1073 -12.11 40.84 4.65
CA SER A 1073 -11.76 42.18 4.24
C SER A 1073 -10.75 42.89 5.16
N ASP A 1074 -10.00 42.18 6.01
CA ASP A 1074 -9.08 42.80 6.98
C ASP A 1074 -7.81 41.95 7.14
N LYS A 1075 -6.67 42.59 6.83
CA LYS A 1075 -5.27 42.13 6.81
C LYS A 1075 -4.81 41.39 5.54
N GLU A 1076 -4.46 42.15 4.50
CA GLU A 1076 -3.64 41.69 3.35
C GLU A 1076 -2.15 41.62 3.73
N ASP A 1077 -1.56 40.42 3.63
CA ASP A 1077 -0.11 40.20 3.54
C ASP A 1077 0.32 40.36 2.05
N PRO A 1078 1.37 41.13 1.69
CA PRO A 1078 1.63 41.60 0.33
C PRO A 1078 1.93 40.52 -0.72
N ALA A 1079 2.21 39.27 -0.32
CA ALA A 1079 2.59 38.21 -1.24
C ALA A 1079 1.41 37.58 -2.02
N ASN A 1080 0.16 37.80 -1.58
CA ASN A 1080 -1.03 37.19 -2.21
C ASN A 1080 -1.67 38.06 -3.31
N LYS A 1081 -1.06 39.19 -3.69
CA LYS A 1081 -1.52 40.07 -4.79
C LYS A 1081 -1.14 39.58 -6.20
N PHE A 1082 -0.37 38.50 -6.34
CA PHE A 1082 0.25 38.16 -7.63
C PHE A 1082 -0.42 37.03 -8.42
N HIS A 1083 -1.49 36.41 -7.92
CA HIS A 1083 -2.14 35.31 -8.65
C HIS A 1083 -3.14 35.74 -9.73
N THR A 1084 -3.61 36.99 -9.69
CA THR A 1084 -4.51 37.57 -10.70
C THR A 1084 -3.80 38.14 -11.92
N LEU A 1085 -2.46 38.14 -11.95
CA LEU A 1085 -1.64 38.76 -12.99
C LEU A 1085 -0.91 37.75 -13.91
N GLN A 1086 -1.22 36.45 -13.81
CA GLN A 1086 -0.65 35.45 -14.73
C GLN A 1086 -0.89 35.77 -16.23
N PRO A 1087 -2.07 36.32 -16.64
CA PRO A 1087 -2.26 36.74 -18.03
C PRO A 1087 -1.37 37.93 -18.46
N LEU A 1088 -0.85 38.71 -17.51
CA LEU A 1088 0.07 39.83 -17.75
C LEU A 1088 1.54 39.37 -17.82
N ARG A 1089 1.95 38.37 -17.03
CA ARG A 1089 3.31 37.77 -17.10
C ARG A 1089 3.52 36.93 -18.36
N ASP A 1090 2.46 36.33 -18.89
CA ASP A 1090 2.53 35.57 -20.14
C ASP A 1090 2.69 36.48 -21.38
N LEU A 1091 2.31 37.77 -21.28
CA LEU A 1091 2.48 38.79 -22.33
C LEU A 1091 3.91 39.36 -22.42
N GLU A 1092 4.67 39.33 -21.32
CA GLU A 1092 6.07 39.77 -21.27
C GLU A 1092 7.00 38.91 -22.14
N SER A 1093 6.64 37.65 -22.37
CA SER A 1093 7.46 36.72 -23.16
C SER A 1093 7.44 36.97 -24.67
N ASN A 1094 6.49 37.76 -25.17
CA ASN A 1094 6.30 37.93 -26.62
C ASN A 1094 6.93 39.20 -27.20
N TRP A 1095 7.12 40.29 -26.44
CA TRP A 1095 7.29 41.63 -27.04
C TRP A 1095 8.63 42.35 -26.77
N SER A 1096 9.61 41.70 -26.14
CA SER A 1096 11.01 42.18 -26.04
C SER A 1096 11.19 43.66 -25.66
N VAL A 1097 10.31 44.22 -24.82
CA VAL A 1097 10.50 45.54 -24.21
C VAL A 1097 10.42 45.38 -22.70
N ASP A 1098 11.50 45.76 -22.03
CA ASP A 1098 11.65 45.64 -20.58
C ASP A 1098 10.97 46.84 -19.89
N LEU A 1099 9.64 46.80 -19.85
CA LEU A 1099 8.81 47.80 -19.18
C LEU A 1099 9.11 47.89 -17.68
N ALA A 1100 9.54 46.79 -17.06
CA ALA A 1100 9.93 46.77 -15.66
C ALA A 1100 11.19 47.64 -15.44
N LYS A 1101 12.22 47.48 -16.28
CA LYS A 1101 13.42 48.30 -16.23
C LYS A 1101 13.15 49.78 -16.52
N ASN A 1102 12.29 50.09 -17.49
CA ASN A 1102 11.94 51.48 -17.81
C ASN A 1102 11.16 52.17 -16.69
N LEU A 1103 10.29 51.43 -16.00
CA LEU A 1103 9.57 51.93 -14.83
C LEU A 1103 10.49 52.06 -13.61
N GLU A 1104 11.45 51.14 -13.46
CA GLU A 1104 12.45 51.16 -12.39
C GLU A 1104 13.46 52.32 -12.56
N GLU A 1105 13.91 52.60 -13.80
CA GLU A 1105 14.70 53.80 -14.11
C GLU A 1105 13.92 55.10 -13.88
N TYR A 1106 12.62 55.14 -14.22
CA TYR A 1106 11.77 56.32 -13.97
C TYR A 1106 11.54 56.55 -12.47
N LEU A 1107 11.34 55.48 -11.69
CA LEU A 1107 11.22 55.54 -10.23
C LEU A 1107 12.55 55.94 -9.57
N LEU A 1108 13.69 55.48 -10.10
CA LEU A 1108 15.02 55.91 -9.65
C LEU A 1108 15.25 57.40 -9.91
N LYS A 1109 14.76 57.93 -11.04
CA LYS A 1109 14.83 59.38 -11.34
C LYS A 1109 13.94 60.21 -10.41
N ILE A 1110 12.75 59.73 -10.07
CA ILE A 1110 11.88 60.35 -9.04
C ILE A 1110 12.55 60.30 -7.66
N CYS A 1111 13.09 59.14 -7.27
CA CYS A 1111 13.74 58.97 -5.97
C CYS A 1111 15.08 59.73 -5.84
N SER A 1112 15.78 59.97 -6.95
CA SER A 1112 16.99 60.77 -7.01
C SER A 1112 16.73 62.29 -7.01
N GLY A 1113 15.46 62.70 -7.11
CA GLY A 1113 15.07 64.11 -7.17
C GLY A 1113 15.29 64.78 -8.53
N GLU A 1114 15.65 64.03 -9.58
CA GLU A 1114 15.77 64.55 -10.95
C GLU A 1114 14.43 64.99 -11.54
N ILE A 1115 13.31 64.45 -11.04
CA ILE A 1115 11.95 64.84 -11.44
C ILE A 1115 11.26 65.47 -10.22
N THR A 1116 11.12 66.80 -10.23
CA THR A 1116 10.49 67.57 -9.16
C THR A 1116 9.04 67.91 -9.50
N GLY A 1117 8.09 67.53 -8.63
CA GLY A 1117 6.68 67.93 -8.70
C GLY A 1117 6.31 68.95 -7.61
N GLU A 1118 5.18 69.65 -7.79
CA GLU A 1118 4.71 70.62 -6.79
C GLU A 1118 4.14 69.90 -5.56
N ILE A 1119 4.56 70.37 -4.39
CA ILE A 1119 4.14 69.84 -3.08
C ILE A 1119 2.90 70.61 -2.63
N ASP A 1120 1.79 69.90 -2.42
CA ASP A 1120 0.58 70.50 -1.85
C ASP A 1120 0.72 70.74 -0.33
N ASP A 1121 -0.19 71.53 0.25
CA ASP A 1121 -0.17 71.94 1.68
C ASP A 1121 -0.26 70.77 2.68
N GLY A 1122 -0.44 69.53 2.20
CA GLY A 1122 -0.35 68.30 2.98
C GLY A 1122 1.01 67.59 2.90
N GLY A 1123 2.00 68.19 2.24
CA GLY A 1123 3.32 67.62 2.03
C GLY A 1123 3.38 66.53 0.96
N ARG A 1124 2.40 66.47 0.03
CA ARG A 1124 2.39 65.45 -1.04
C ARG A 1124 2.83 66.05 -2.38
N LEU A 1125 3.82 65.40 -2.98
CA LEU A 1125 4.29 65.70 -4.34
C LEU A 1125 3.20 65.27 -5.34
N SER A 1126 2.66 66.21 -6.12
CA SER A 1126 1.78 65.91 -7.24
C SER A 1126 2.55 65.99 -8.56
N VAL A 1127 2.34 65.01 -9.45
CA VAL A 1127 2.89 65.01 -10.82
C VAL A 1127 1.73 64.86 -11.79
N ASN A 1128 1.72 65.68 -12.85
CA ASN A 1128 0.59 65.78 -13.77
C ASN A 1128 0.50 64.56 -14.71
N PHE A 1129 -0.72 64.02 -14.83
CA PHE A 1129 -1.10 62.89 -15.69
C PHE A 1129 -0.66 63.00 -17.16
N ALA A 1130 -0.53 64.23 -17.70
CA ALA A 1130 -0.14 64.50 -19.07
C ALA A 1130 1.33 64.15 -19.38
N GLU A 1131 2.24 64.33 -18.41
CA GLU A 1131 3.67 64.00 -18.59
C GLU A 1131 3.90 62.49 -18.52
N ALA A 1132 3.17 61.79 -17.64
CA ALA A 1132 3.15 60.33 -17.57
C ALA A 1132 2.52 59.71 -18.83
N ALA A 1133 1.52 60.37 -19.44
CA ALA A 1133 0.86 59.90 -20.65
C ALA A 1133 1.72 60.07 -21.92
N LEU A 1134 2.55 61.13 -22.01
CA LEU A 1134 3.42 61.38 -23.16
C LEU A 1134 4.56 60.37 -23.31
N LEU A 1135 5.05 59.79 -22.20
CA LEU A 1135 6.06 58.71 -22.21
C LEU A 1135 5.50 57.36 -22.66
N LEU A 1136 4.20 57.13 -22.50
CA LEU A 1136 3.53 55.89 -22.88
C LEU A 1136 3.02 55.87 -24.33
N GLN A 1137 3.03 57.01 -25.02
CA GLN A 1137 2.47 57.13 -26.36
C GLN A 1137 3.51 56.75 -27.44
N GLY A 1138 3.82 55.45 -27.49
CA GLY A 1138 4.70 54.83 -28.46
C GLY A 1138 4.08 53.60 -29.13
N SER A 1139 2.82 53.70 -29.59
CA SER A 1139 2.26 53.05 -30.79
C SER A 1139 0.74 52.90 -30.69
N ILE A 1140 0.06 53.59 -31.59
CA ILE A 1140 -1.38 53.53 -31.81
C ILE A 1140 -1.65 52.26 -32.61
N GLN A 1141 -2.34 51.28 -32.01
CA GLN A 1141 -3.50 50.57 -32.59
C GLN A 1141 -3.99 49.46 -31.64
N VAL A 1142 -5.30 49.18 -31.71
CA VAL A 1142 -6.10 48.24 -30.91
C VAL A 1142 -6.66 48.81 -29.58
N TYR A 1143 -7.24 49.99 -29.71
CA TYR A 1143 -8.26 50.59 -28.83
C TYR A 1143 -9.60 49.85 -29.00
N SER A 1144 -10.28 49.47 -27.90
CA SER A 1144 -11.76 49.65 -27.76
C SER A 1144 -12.40 49.02 -26.51
N ARG A 1145 -11.82 48.00 -25.83
CA ARG A 1145 -12.49 47.41 -24.63
C ARG A 1145 -11.75 47.54 -23.30
N LYS A 1146 -10.45 47.81 -23.33
CA LYS A 1146 -9.64 48.00 -22.11
C LYS A 1146 -9.91 49.34 -21.43
N VAL A 1147 -10.20 50.39 -22.21
CA VAL A 1147 -10.50 51.74 -21.68
C VAL A 1147 -11.86 51.79 -21.00
N GLU A 1148 -12.89 51.11 -21.51
CA GLU A 1148 -14.19 50.99 -20.80
C GLU A 1148 -14.06 50.25 -19.47
N TYR A 1149 -13.24 49.19 -19.43
CA TYR A 1149 -13.01 48.44 -18.20
C TYR A 1149 -12.23 49.27 -17.16
N LEU A 1150 -11.18 49.96 -17.59
CA LEU A 1150 -10.41 50.89 -16.74
C LEU A 1150 -11.25 52.06 -16.25
N TYR A 1151 -12.07 52.66 -17.13
CA TYR A 1151 -13.01 53.72 -16.77
C TYR A 1151 -14.04 53.26 -15.73
N SER A 1152 -14.61 52.06 -15.90
CA SER A 1152 -15.59 51.48 -14.95
C SER A 1152 -15.00 51.15 -13.57
N LEU A 1153 -13.73 50.75 -13.53
CA LEU A 1153 -13.00 50.47 -12.29
C LEU A 1153 -12.68 51.75 -11.52
N VAL A 1154 -12.33 52.83 -12.22
CA VAL A 1154 -12.08 54.14 -11.62
C VAL A 1154 -13.39 54.76 -11.10
N LEU A 1155 -14.49 54.62 -11.83
CA LEU A 1155 -15.81 55.10 -11.40
C LEU A 1155 -16.28 54.40 -10.11
N HIS A 1156 -16.16 53.06 -10.04
CA HIS A 1156 -16.47 52.30 -8.82
C HIS A 1156 -15.52 52.62 -7.66
N ALA A 1157 -14.25 52.92 -7.93
CA ALA A 1157 -13.31 53.33 -6.89
C ALA A 1157 -13.66 54.71 -6.31
N LEU A 1158 -14.10 55.65 -7.15
CA LEU A 1158 -14.54 56.98 -6.72
C LEU A 1158 -15.87 56.94 -5.94
N GLU A 1159 -16.83 56.11 -6.35
CA GLU A 1159 -18.07 55.86 -5.59
C GLU A 1159 -17.80 55.23 -4.22
N PHE A 1160 -16.85 54.28 -4.17
CA PHE A 1160 -16.42 53.66 -2.91
C PHE A 1160 -15.73 54.64 -1.95
N ILE A 1161 -14.96 55.60 -2.48
CA ILE A 1161 -14.33 56.66 -1.69
C ILE A 1161 -15.36 57.71 -1.23
N SER A 1162 -16.35 58.04 -2.07
CA SER A 1162 -17.43 58.97 -1.73
C SER A 1162 -18.36 58.47 -0.63
N GLN A 1163 -18.54 57.15 -0.47
CA GLN A 1163 -19.38 56.56 0.59
C GLN A 1163 -18.66 56.41 1.94
N LYS A 1164 -17.36 56.74 2.02
CA LYS A 1164 -16.55 56.72 3.26
C LYS A 1164 -16.17 58.12 3.77
N LYS A 1165 -16.85 59.17 3.30
CA LYS A 1165 -16.85 60.51 3.93
C LYS A 1165 -18.16 60.75 4.64
#